data_AF-A0A1T3E4C3-F1
#
_entry.id   AF-A0A1T3E4C3-F1
#
_cell.length_a   1.000
_cell.length_b   1.000
_cell.length_c   1.000
_cell.angle_alpha   90.00
_cell.angle_beta   90.00
_cell.angle_gamma   90.00
#
_symmetry.space_group_name_H-M   'P 1'
#
loop_
_entity.id
_entity.type
_entity.pdbx_description
1 polymer ?
#
loop_
_entity_poly.entity_id
_entity_poly.type
_entity_poly.pdbx_seq_one_letter_code
_entity_poly.pdbx_strand_id
1 'polypeptide(L)'
;MKLNYKRFLKIFAFGIGILAILSFAASYGFNYWLKNNLPEIIKKRSPYNITYQHLDVDIKTGNITAKKINISNKKPNNQNEIGLDGSIGELKISSLGIWDALYNKVINTDDVTFVQPKLRVVLAKPKDEKTSNNSKQPILFKNIHVQNGDIDILKFNKDSLVTVKNLNLELTNFRMTEKDVKQKLPVVFDSYSISGENFIYRDENIYDYKAKRIATENGQMSIKGFELKPLLTQQQFAQKYPNKTNLFAVVSREMTFKDIGFKDNKISLAEVKFDSPDIKIMSTNGKSPKSQKNFSYDIELDNISLKNGNILMLKPDGSQHFQLKRVSANMNKIMMNEETSKGEIPFKYGAYRFETHDFNYNPGKYYKLSLSSLVLDNHKITVSDFSFLPTMNRTQFNKSIPVQEDLYTVKIPKIELAGYKVSNLNNHLQVEANNLNVYQMYMNIFSSNLPPQDPTPRTFFSEKFRKIKFPLTIHHTKVINSLLEYEETDKGALAPGKLSFANLNVGIDNINTAKLKGKNTMVTVNGKTSFFGTSPTTVLWTFDVANPHDAFSFKANINNLDASRINDFIRPYLHVSTSGMINSVDFDFKGNKYGIKGPFLMTNTNLKVELLDDKNQKKKKFLSFLTNWFIKNNTGNAPKQIDVDYTRTEKRSLFNLLWRGIETGLKGSLIGDTSKIEKTVDDIKEKKEKIKQKIDARKQKNQAKKGLFNGLFKKKETATD
;
A
#
# COMPACT_ATOMS: atom_id res chain seq x y z
N MET A 1 44.17 -83.61 26.27
CA MET A 1 43.76 -83.04 27.57
C MET A 1 42.25 -82.88 27.60
N LYS A 2 41.51 -83.76 28.29
CA LYS A 2 40.03 -83.67 28.41
C LYS A 2 39.69 -82.77 29.60
N LEU A 3 39.30 -81.52 29.34
CA LEU A 3 38.84 -80.59 30.36
C LEU A 3 37.51 -81.09 30.96
N ASN A 4 37.40 -81.15 32.28
CA ASN A 4 36.25 -81.72 33.00
C ASN A 4 35.04 -80.75 32.98
N TYR A 5 34.32 -80.75 31.85
CA TYR A 5 33.24 -79.81 31.50
C TYR A 5 32.14 -79.70 32.57
N LYS A 6 31.77 -80.79 33.25
CA LYS A 6 30.71 -80.79 34.29
C LYS A 6 31.10 -80.02 35.57
N ARG A 7 32.39 -79.98 35.94
CA ARG A 7 32.86 -79.23 37.12
C ARG A 7 33.00 -77.74 36.81
N PHE A 8 33.47 -77.40 35.61
CA PHE A 8 33.55 -76.02 35.14
C PHE A 8 32.17 -75.39 34.97
N LEU A 9 31.19 -76.13 34.41
CA LEU A 9 29.81 -75.65 34.25
C LEU A 9 29.11 -75.38 35.60
N LYS A 10 29.38 -76.19 36.63
CA LYS A 10 28.83 -75.96 37.99
C LYS A 10 29.46 -74.74 38.67
N ILE A 11 30.77 -74.55 38.55
CA ILE A 11 31.45 -73.37 39.11
C ILE A 11 31.04 -72.10 38.36
N PHE A 12 30.88 -72.18 37.04
CA PHE A 12 30.40 -71.07 36.21
C PHE A 12 28.93 -70.74 36.49
N ALA A 13 28.05 -71.73 36.66
CA ALA A 13 26.65 -71.53 37.05
C ALA A 13 26.51 -70.98 38.48
N PHE A 14 27.37 -71.40 39.42
CA PHE A 14 27.40 -70.86 40.79
C PHE A 14 27.95 -69.43 40.80
N GLY A 15 28.97 -69.14 39.99
CA GLY A 15 29.50 -67.79 39.77
C GLY A 15 28.47 -66.84 39.14
N ILE A 16 27.71 -67.30 38.15
CA ILE A 16 26.59 -66.55 37.54
C ILE A 16 25.44 -66.37 38.54
N GLY A 17 25.11 -67.38 39.34
CA GLY A 17 24.08 -67.28 40.38
C GLY A 17 24.43 -66.25 41.45
N ILE A 18 25.69 -66.23 41.91
CA ILE A 18 26.18 -65.22 42.87
C ILE A 18 26.20 -63.83 42.21
N LEU A 19 26.65 -63.71 40.96
CA LEU A 19 26.60 -62.46 40.22
C LEU A 19 25.17 -61.96 40.02
N ALA A 20 24.21 -62.84 39.78
CA ALA A 20 22.81 -62.50 39.65
C ALA A 20 22.21 -62.04 40.99
N ILE A 21 22.54 -62.70 42.10
CA ILE A 21 22.11 -62.31 43.46
C ILE A 21 22.76 -60.98 43.86
N LEU A 22 24.05 -60.79 43.61
CA LEU A 22 24.75 -59.52 43.87
C LEU A 22 24.24 -58.41 42.97
N SER A 23 23.94 -58.68 41.70
CA SER A 23 23.31 -57.72 40.80
C SER A 23 21.90 -57.35 41.26
N PHE A 24 21.13 -58.33 41.75
CA PHE A 24 19.79 -58.11 42.29
C PHE A 24 19.84 -57.33 43.62
N ALA A 25 20.74 -57.69 44.53
CA ALA A 25 20.96 -56.99 45.79
C ALA A 25 21.54 -55.59 45.58
N ALA A 26 22.42 -55.39 44.59
CA ALA A 26 22.91 -54.08 44.18
C ALA A 26 21.80 -53.25 43.54
N SER A 27 20.95 -53.84 42.70
CA SER A 27 19.77 -53.17 42.12
C SER A 27 18.77 -52.77 43.21
N TYR A 28 18.50 -53.65 44.19
CA TYR A 28 17.59 -53.38 45.31
C TYR A 28 18.18 -52.38 46.32
N GLY A 29 19.48 -52.51 46.62
CA GLY A 29 20.22 -51.59 47.48
C GLY A 29 20.37 -50.21 46.87
N PHE A 30 20.58 -50.12 45.55
CA PHE A 30 20.59 -48.86 44.82
C PHE A 30 19.19 -48.23 44.75
N ASN A 31 18.12 -49.02 44.58
CA ASN A 31 16.72 -48.56 44.72
C ASN A 31 16.45 -47.93 46.10
N TYR A 32 16.84 -48.62 47.17
CA TYR A 32 16.71 -48.11 48.54
C TYR A 32 17.56 -46.86 48.76
N TRP A 33 18.80 -46.85 48.28
CA TRP A 33 19.69 -45.70 48.36
C TRP A 33 19.10 -44.49 47.65
N LEU A 34 18.61 -44.63 46.42
CA LEU A 34 18.06 -43.52 45.65
C LEU A 34 16.78 -42.97 46.31
N LYS A 35 15.88 -43.83 46.78
CA LYS A 35 14.65 -43.41 47.47
C LYS A 35 14.94 -42.55 48.71
N ASN A 36 16.03 -42.84 49.43
CA ASN A 36 16.41 -42.12 50.65
C ASN A 36 17.36 -40.93 50.40
N ASN A 37 18.21 -40.98 49.36
CA ASN A 37 19.25 -39.97 49.10
C ASN A 37 18.88 -38.98 47.99
N LEU A 38 18.04 -39.36 47.02
CA LEU A 38 17.56 -38.44 45.98
C LEU A 38 16.88 -37.19 46.56
N PRO A 39 16.05 -37.26 47.63
CA PRO A 39 15.54 -36.08 48.31
C PRO A 39 16.63 -35.10 48.77
N GLU A 40 17.67 -35.62 49.45
CA GLU A 40 18.82 -34.85 49.94
C GLU A 40 19.64 -34.26 48.79
N ILE A 41 19.87 -35.03 47.73
CA ILE A 41 20.65 -34.60 46.56
C ILE A 41 19.93 -33.46 45.83
N ILE A 42 18.63 -33.60 45.56
CA ILE A 42 17.82 -32.55 44.96
C ILE A 42 17.83 -31.32 45.88
N LYS A 43 17.62 -31.50 47.18
CA LYS A 43 17.63 -30.41 48.17
C LYS A 43 18.99 -29.72 48.25
N LYS A 44 20.12 -30.39 48.08
CA LYS A 44 21.46 -29.78 48.18
C LYS A 44 21.93 -29.14 46.88
N ARG A 45 21.66 -29.77 45.73
CA ARG A 45 22.17 -29.35 44.41
C ARG A 45 21.23 -28.44 43.62
N SER A 46 19.93 -28.47 43.90
CA SER A 46 18.97 -27.60 43.23
C SER A 46 19.05 -26.16 43.76
N PRO A 47 18.88 -25.13 42.91
CA PRO A 47 18.68 -23.75 43.39
C PRO A 47 17.31 -23.53 44.05
N TYR A 48 16.44 -24.55 44.05
CA TYR A 48 15.06 -24.50 44.56
C TYR A 48 14.89 -25.25 45.88
N ASN A 49 14.00 -24.73 46.73
CA ASN A 49 13.38 -25.47 47.82
C ASN A 49 12.22 -26.29 47.24
N ILE A 50 12.39 -27.61 47.19
CA ILE A 50 11.38 -28.53 46.65
C ILE A 50 10.89 -29.40 47.79
N THR A 51 9.57 -29.44 47.98
CA THR A 51 8.89 -30.33 48.94
C THR A 51 7.81 -31.11 48.22
N TYR A 52 7.51 -32.32 48.67
CA TYR A 52 6.51 -33.21 48.09
C TYR A 52 5.97 -34.15 49.17
N GLN A 53 4.73 -34.61 49.02
CA GLN A 53 4.12 -35.56 49.97
C GLN A 53 4.44 -37.01 49.63
N HIS A 54 4.51 -37.33 48.34
CA HIS A 54 4.85 -38.67 47.87
C HIS A 54 5.84 -38.57 46.72
N LEU A 55 6.87 -39.41 46.75
CA LEU A 55 7.84 -39.60 45.69
C LEU A 55 8.02 -41.10 45.47
N ASP A 56 7.80 -41.54 44.25
CA ASP A 56 8.03 -42.89 43.79
C ASP A 56 9.01 -42.86 42.62
N VAL A 57 9.99 -43.77 42.64
CA VAL A 57 11.06 -43.86 41.65
C VAL A 57 11.29 -45.32 41.30
N ASP A 58 11.01 -45.67 40.05
CA ASP A 58 11.36 -46.97 39.49
C ASP A 58 12.66 -46.84 38.69
N ILE A 59 13.75 -47.34 39.24
CA ILE A 59 15.07 -47.24 38.61
C ILE A 59 15.19 -48.16 37.39
N LYS A 60 14.44 -49.28 37.33
CA LYS A 60 14.52 -50.20 36.19
C LYS A 60 13.98 -49.56 34.93
N THR A 61 12.89 -48.81 35.06
CA THR A 61 12.24 -48.11 33.95
C THR A 61 12.69 -46.65 33.81
N GLY A 62 13.29 -46.08 34.86
CA GLY A 62 13.61 -44.66 34.93
C GLY A 62 12.39 -43.77 35.22
N ASN A 63 11.27 -44.35 35.65
CA ASN A 63 10.03 -43.62 35.87
C ASN A 63 10.04 -42.93 37.25
N ILE A 64 9.62 -41.67 37.29
CA ILE A 64 9.49 -40.89 38.53
C ILE A 64 8.08 -40.34 38.63
N THR A 65 7.43 -40.53 39.78
CA THR A 65 6.14 -39.91 40.10
C THR A 65 6.25 -39.16 41.42
N ALA A 66 5.89 -37.87 41.42
CA ALA A 66 5.85 -37.04 42.63
C ALA A 66 4.50 -36.34 42.77
N LYS A 67 3.95 -36.27 43.98
CA LYS A 67 2.63 -35.69 44.28
C LYS A 67 2.69 -34.56 45.31
N LYS A 68 1.82 -33.57 45.11
CA LYS A 68 1.68 -32.33 45.91
C LYS A 68 3.02 -31.64 46.14
N ILE A 69 3.64 -31.25 45.03
CA ILE A 69 4.96 -30.64 45.00
C ILE A 69 4.81 -29.14 45.23
N ASN A 70 5.59 -28.56 46.13
CA ASN A 70 5.77 -27.11 46.21
C ASN A 70 7.22 -26.76 45.89
N ILE A 71 7.41 -25.73 45.08
CA ILE A 71 8.71 -25.26 44.61
C ILE A 71 8.81 -23.78 44.92
N SER A 72 9.93 -23.35 45.50
CA SER A 72 10.27 -21.94 45.66
C SER A 72 11.77 -21.71 45.50
N ASN A 73 12.17 -20.49 45.15
CA ASN A 73 13.59 -20.15 45.04
C ASN A 73 14.27 -20.10 46.41
N LYS A 74 15.47 -20.68 46.54
CA LYS A 74 16.33 -20.44 47.72
C LYS A 74 16.85 -19.02 47.79
N LYS A 75 17.11 -18.42 46.63
CA LYS A 75 17.60 -17.04 46.47
C LYS A 75 16.62 -16.26 45.57
N PRO A 76 15.55 -15.67 46.14
CA PRO A 76 14.48 -15.01 45.36
C PRO A 76 14.96 -13.86 44.46
N ASN A 77 16.07 -13.22 44.82
CA ASN A 77 16.64 -12.09 44.09
C ASN A 77 17.75 -12.49 43.08
N ASN A 78 18.07 -13.78 42.94
CA ASN A 78 19.07 -14.23 41.96
C ASN A 78 18.50 -14.16 40.53
N GLN A 79 19.10 -13.33 39.67
CA GLN A 79 18.68 -13.18 38.27
C GLN A 79 19.48 -14.06 37.29
N ASN A 80 20.48 -14.81 37.77
CA ASN A 80 21.33 -15.65 36.94
C ASN A 80 20.75 -17.07 36.70
N GLU A 81 19.66 -17.40 37.39
CA GLU A 81 18.96 -18.68 37.32
C GLU A 81 17.49 -18.44 37.03
N ILE A 82 16.80 -19.42 36.45
CA ILE A 82 15.35 -19.36 36.27
C ILE A 82 14.71 -19.38 37.66
N GLY A 83 13.83 -18.44 37.97
CA GLY A 83 13.02 -18.50 39.17
C GLY A 83 11.79 -19.37 38.98
N LEU A 84 11.51 -20.26 39.93
CA LEU A 84 10.35 -21.12 39.94
C LEU A 84 9.66 -21.00 41.30
N ASP A 85 8.40 -20.59 41.28
CA ASP A 85 7.55 -20.48 42.46
C ASP A 85 6.18 -21.08 42.17
N GLY A 86 5.67 -21.92 43.07
CA GLY A 86 4.31 -22.43 42.99
C GLY A 86 4.18 -23.89 43.39
N SER A 87 3.13 -24.53 42.85
CA SER A 87 2.75 -25.90 43.21
C SER A 87 2.45 -26.76 41.98
N ILE A 88 2.65 -28.06 42.10
CA ILE A 88 2.32 -29.05 41.07
C ILE A 88 1.56 -30.18 41.77
N GLY A 89 0.35 -30.49 41.29
CA GLY A 89 -0.48 -31.55 41.86
C GLY A 89 0.19 -32.92 41.71
N GLU A 90 0.63 -33.25 40.50
CA GLU A 90 1.39 -34.46 40.20
C GLU A 90 2.40 -34.21 39.06
N LEU A 91 3.60 -34.73 39.20
CA LEU A 91 4.64 -34.77 38.16
C LEU A 91 4.94 -36.22 37.82
N LYS A 92 4.89 -36.57 36.53
CA LYS A 92 5.32 -37.88 36.02
C LYS A 92 6.43 -37.67 35.01
N ILE A 93 7.51 -38.43 35.14
CA ILE A 93 8.63 -38.46 34.22
C ILE A 93 8.81 -39.90 33.78
N SER A 94 8.84 -40.15 32.47
CA SER A 94 9.08 -41.47 31.89
C SER A 94 10.51 -41.59 31.37
N SER A 95 11.12 -42.76 31.58
CA SER A 95 12.45 -43.09 31.03
C SER A 95 13.51 -42.02 31.32
N LEU A 96 13.61 -41.56 32.56
CA LEU A 96 14.71 -40.67 32.93
C LEU A 96 16.02 -41.43 32.70
N GLY A 97 16.92 -40.86 31.91
CA GLY A 97 18.29 -41.36 31.75
C GLY A 97 19.10 -41.17 33.03
N ILE A 98 18.82 -41.97 34.08
CA ILE A 98 19.43 -41.83 35.42
C ILE A 98 20.96 -41.94 35.32
N TRP A 99 21.47 -42.83 34.47
CA TRP A 99 22.91 -42.99 34.21
C TRP A 99 23.51 -41.77 33.49
N ASP A 100 22.83 -41.22 32.48
CA ASP A 100 23.27 -40.00 31.79
C ASP A 100 23.24 -38.77 32.72
N ALA A 101 22.25 -38.68 33.59
CA ALA A 101 22.13 -37.59 34.55
C ALA A 101 23.26 -37.62 35.60
N LEU A 102 23.66 -38.82 36.07
CA LEU A 102 24.71 -38.99 37.07
C LEU A 102 26.13 -38.80 36.51
N TYR A 103 26.40 -39.31 35.30
CA TYR A 103 27.75 -39.32 34.72
C TYR A 103 27.99 -38.22 33.68
N ASN A 104 27.01 -37.98 32.80
CA ASN A 104 27.13 -37.05 31.67
C ASN A 104 26.57 -35.65 31.97
N LYS A 105 25.90 -35.47 33.12
CA LYS A 105 25.22 -34.22 33.54
C LYS A 105 24.16 -33.75 32.52
N VAL A 106 23.59 -34.68 31.75
CA VAL A 106 22.51 -34.43 30.79
C VAL A 106 21.26 -35.14 31.28
N ILE A 107 20.15 -34.43 31.34
CA ILE A 107 18.83 -34.98 31.68
C ILE A 107 18.09 -35.21 30.37
N ASN A 108 17.92 -36.48 30.00
CA ASN A 108 17.11 -36.88 28.86
C ASN A 108 15.90 -37.68 29.37
N THR A 109 14.71 -37.38 28.85
CA THR A 109 13.47 -38.07 29.23
C THR A 109 12.53 -38.12 28.02
N ASP A 110 11.85 -39.25 27.89
CA ASP A 110 10.89 -39.47 26.81
C ASP A 110 9.63 -38.62 27.03
N ASP A 111 9.06 -38.64 28.24
CA ASP A 111 7.81 -37.95 28.54
C ASP A 111 7.89 -37.22 29.88
N VAL A 112 7.42 -35.98 29.90
CA VAL A 112 7.15 -35.24 31.13
C VAL A 112 5.69 -34.82 31.19
N THR A 113 5.01 -35.15 32.29
CA THR A 113 3.61 -34.78 32.53
C THR A 113 3.48 -33.95 33.80
N PHE A 114 2.88 -32.78 33.67
CA PHE A 114 2.52 -31.90 34.78
C PHE A 114 1.00 -31.87 34.94
N VAL A 115 0.50 -32.34 36.09
CA VAL A 115 -0.93 -32.31 36.44
C VAL A 115 -1.20 -31.19 37.44
N GLN A 116 -2.14 -30.32 37.08
CA GLN A 116 -2.52 -29.12 37.83
C GLN A 116 -1.33 -28.25 38.28
N PRO A 117 -0.34 -27.94 37.40
CA PRO A 117 0.72 -27.02 37.77
C PRO A 117 0.14 -25.61 37.94
N LYS A 118 0.47 -24.96 39.06
CA LYS A 118 0.25 -23.53 39.28
C LYS A 118 1.62 -22.91 39.49
N LEU A 119 2.22 -22.42 38.40
CA LEU A 119 3.63 -22.03 38.36
C LEU A 119 3.80 -20.58 37.92
N ARG A 120 4.61 -19.86 38.69
CA ARG A 120 5.22 -18.59 38.29
C ARG A 120 6.69 -18.83 37.96
N VAL A 121 7.07 -18.52 36.72
CA VAL A 121 8.41 -18.70 36.19
C VAL A 121 9.03 -17.33 35.93
N VAL A 122 10.20 -17.03 36.46
CA VAL A 122 10.96 -15.80 36.17
C VAL A 122 12.16 -16.18 35.33
N LEU A 123 12.24 -15.72 34.09
CA LEU A 123 13.36 -16.03 33.20
C LEU A 123 14.66 -15.40 33.70
N ALA A 124 15.77 -16.12 33.54
CA ALA A 124 17.09 -15.61 33.88
C ALA A 124 17.52 -14.46 32.96
N LYS A 125 18.44 -13.62 33.43
CA LYS A 125 19.08 -12.57 32.61
C LYS A 125 19.82 -13.24 31.44
N PRO A 126 19.69 -12.72 30.20
CA PRO A 126 20.46 -13.22 29.06
C PRO A 126 21.98 -13.11 29.35
N LYS A 127 22.76 -14.14 29.00
CA LYS A 127 24.23 -14.10 29.04
C LYS A 127 24.77 -13.47 27.75
N ASP A 128 25.85 -12.69 27.85
CA ASP A 128 26.50 -12.07 26.69
C ASP A 128 27.10 -13.13 25.74
N GLU A 129 26.80 -13.00 24.44
CA GLU A 129 27.09 -13.98 23.38
C GLU A 129 28.58 -14.37 23.26
N LYS A 130 29.52 -13.52 23.71
CA LYS A 130 30.97 -13.74 23.53
C LYS A 130 31.58 -14.86 24.39
N THR A 131 30.82 -15.50 25.28
CA THR A 131 31.35 -16.53 26.21
C THR A 131 30.62 -17.87 26.19
N SER A 132 29.65 -18.09 25.31
CA SER A 132 28.82 -19.31 25.33
C SER A 132 29.08 -20.27 24.16
N ASN A 133 30.33 -20.67 23.96
CA ASN A 133 30.67 -21.73 23.00
C ASN A 133 30.39 -23.16 23.50
N ASN A 134 29.68 -23.36 24.62
CA ASN A 134 29.53 -24.69 25.22
C ASN A 134 28.30 -24.89 26.15
N SER A 135 27.17 -24.19 25.94
CA SER A 135 25.96 -24.54 26.68
C SER A 135 25.24 -25.72 26.02
N LYS A 136 25.69 -26.95 26.28
CA LYS A 136 24.83 -28.13 26.10
C LYS A 136 23.53 -27.87 26.86
N GLN A 137 22.38 -27.95 26.19
CA GLN A 137 21.09 -27.84 26.85
C GLN A 137 20.99 -28.93 27.92
N PRO A 138 20.85 -28.59 29.22
CA PRO A 138 20.95 -29.58 30.28
C PRO A 138 19.73 -30.51 30.35
N ILE A 139 18.63 -30.17 29.66
CA ILE A 139 17.35 -30.88 29.73
C ILE A 139 16.75 -30.97 28.32
N LEU A 140 16.51 -32.19 27.84
CA LEU A 140 15.81 -32.51 26.60
C LEU A 140 14.56 -33.32 26.93
N PHE A 141 13.39 -32.74 26.65
CA PHE A 141 12.09 -33.41 26.76
C PHE A 141 11.64 -33.77 25.35
N LYS A 142 11.42 -35.05 25.08
CA LYS A 142 10.89 -35.48 23.78
C LYS A 142 9.39 -35.18 23.68
N ASN A 143 8.62 -35.50 24.71
CA ASN A 143 7.19 -35.21 24.80
C ASN A 143 6.86 -34.42 26.06
N ILE A 144 5.95 -33.45 25.94
CA ILE A 144 5.53 -32.56 27.04
C ILE A 144 4.01 -32.62 27.16
N HIS A 145 3.54 -32.95 28.35
CA HIS A 145 2.13 -32.96 28.71
C HIS A 145 1.86 -32.02 29.88
N VAL A 146 0.85 -31.17 29.74
CA VAL A 146 0.31 -30.34 30.82
C VAL A 146 -1.19 -30.60 30.90
N GLN A 147 -1.70 -30.82 32.10
CA GLN A 147 -3.12 -31.04 32.36
C GLN A 147 -3.62 -30.02 33.38
N ASN A 148 -4.59 -29.19 32.98
CA ASN A 148 -5.23 -28.17 33.80
C ASN A 148 -4.24 -27.21 34.52
N GLY A 149 -3.29 -26.65 33.77
CA GLY A 149 -2.21 -25.81 34.29
C GLY A 149 -2.49 -24.30 34.27
N ASP A 150 -2.06 -23.60 35.31
CA ASP A 150 -1.95 -22.16 35.37
C ASP A 150 -0.48 -21.76 35.32
N ILE A 151 -0.08 -21.06 34.25
CA ILE A 151 1.33 -20.70 34.01
C ILE A 151 1.44 -19.19 33.85
N ASP A 152 2.34 -18.59 34.62
CA ASP A 152 2.69 -17.17 34.57
C ASP A 152 4.21 -17.05 34.40
N ILE A 153 4.67 -16.65 33.20
CA ILE A 153 6.08 -16.46 32.87
C ILE A 153 6.38 -14.97 32.86
N LEU A 154 7.36 -14.56 33.65
CA LEU A 154 7.88 -13.21 33.76
C LEU A 154 9.30 -13.14 33.16
N LYS A 155 9.65 -11.99 32.58
CA LYS A 155 11.02 -11.67 32.18
C LYS A 155 11.90 -11.48 33.43
N PHE A 156 13.23 -11.41 33.26
CA PHE A 156 14.18 -11.18 34.35
C PHE A 156 13.92 -9.88 35.14
N ASN A 157 13.32 -8.87 34.49
CA ASN A 157 12.91 -7.61 35.09
C ASN A 157 11.51 -7.67 35.76
N LYS A 158 10.92 -8.87 35.88
CA LYS A 158 9.59 -9.15 36.43
C LYS A 158 8.40 -8.65 35.60
N ASP A 159 8.62 -8.13 34.39
CA ASP A 159 7.52 -7.86 33.46
C ASP A 159 6.88 -9.18 33.02
N SER A 160 5.54 -9.23 32.97
CA SER A 160 4.82 -10.38 32.42
C SER A 160 5.20 -10.61 30.94
N LEU A 161 5.47 -11.86 30.59
CA LEU A 161 5.81 -12.33 29.24
C LEU A 161 4.73 -13.23 28.68
N VAL A 162 4.34 -14.27 29.42
CA VAL A 162 3.27 -15.21 29.04
C VAL A 162 2.38 -15.44 30.26
N THR A 163 1.07 -15.40 30.07
CA THR A 163 0.12 -15.87 31.08
C THR A 163 -0.91 -16.76 30.39
N VAL A 164 -1.27 -17.88 31.02
CA VAL A 164 -2.32 -18.79 30.57
C VAL A 164 -2.98 -19.47 31.77
N LYS A 165 -4.28 -19.72 31.65
CA LYS A 165 -5.11 -20.43 32.63
C LYS A 165 -5.69 -21.70 32.04
N ASN A 166 -5.94 -22.70 32.88
CA ASN A 166 -6.59 -23.96 32.49
C ASN A 166 -5.92 -24.64 31.27
N LEU A 167 -4.59 -24.57 31.18
CA LEU A 167 -3.82 -25.09 30.05
C LEU A 167 -3.84 -26.62 30.05
N ASN A 168 -4.33 -27.20 28.96
CA ASN A 168 -3.97 -28.55 28.55
C ASN A 168 -3.08 -28.45 27.32
N LEU A 169 -1.91 -29.09 27.37
CA LEU A 169 -0.93 -29.07 26.29
C LEU A 169 -0.40 -30.47 26.09
N GLU A 170 -0.32 -30.89 24.84
CA GLU A 170 0.39 -32.09 24.41
C GLU A 170 1.28 -31.70 23.25
N LEU A 171 2.59 -31.96 23.39
CA LEU A 171 3.59 -31.77 22.34
C LEU A 171 4.37 -33.06 22.17
N THR A 172 4.50 -33.53 20.94
CA THR A 172 5.27 -34.75 20.63
C THR A 172 6.53 -34.43 19.83
N ASN A 173 7.63 -35.10 20.13
CA ASN A 173 8.94 -34.91 19.48
C ASN A 173 9.39 -33.45 19.44
N PHE A 174 9.17 -32.74 20.55
CA PHE A 174 9.58 -31.37 20.76
C PHE A 174 11.10 -31.24 20.67
N ARG A 175 11.57 -30.30 19.85
CA ARG A 175 12.99 -30.02 19.65
C ARG A 175 13.22 -28.52 19.55
N MET A 176 14.17 -28.01 20.32
CA MET A 176 14.69 -26.65 20.14
C MET A 176 15.98 -26.72 19.33
N THR A 177 16.14 -25.86 18.33
CA THR A 177 17.43 -25.71 17.65
C THR A 177 18.29 -24.70 18.38
N GLU A 178 19.61 -24.90 18.36
CA GLU A 178 20.55 -23.89 18.85
C GLU A 178 20.36 -22.58 18.08
N LYS A 179 20.41 -21.44 18.80
CA LYS A 179 20.11 -20.10 18.25
C LYS A 179 20.97 -19.71 17.04
N ASP A 180 22.11 -20.37 16.86
CA ASP A 180 23.10 -20.04 15.83
C ASP A 180 22.99 -20.88 14.55
N VAL A 181 22.05 -21.83 14.47
CA VAL A 181 21.84 -22.60 13.23
C VAL A 181 21.02 -21.77 12.25
N LYS A 182 21.72 -21.02 11.40
CA LYS A 182 21.12 -20.30 10.26
C LYS A 182 20.17 -21.24 9.50
N GLN A 183 18.99 -20.74 9.15
CA GLN A 183 17.99 -21.41 8.30
C GLN A 183 17.23 -22.59 8.95
N LYS A 184 17.20 -22.71 10.28
CA LYS A 184 16.30 -23.64 10.98
C LYS A 184 15.30 -22.91 11.88
N LEU A 185 14.10 -23.46 11.99
CA LEU A 185 13.08 -22.96 12.91
C LEU A 185 13.52 -23.17 14.37
N PRO A 186 13.36 -22.17 15.26
CA PRO A 186 13.85 -22.22 16.64
C PRO A 186 13.19 -23.32 17.49
N VAL A 187 11.98 -23.72 17.11
CA VAL A 187 11.18 -24.75 17.76
C VAL A 187 10.50 -25.57 16.68
N VAL A 188 10.58 -26.90 16.80
CA VAL A 188 9.86 -27.85 15.95
C VAL A 188 9.22 -28.95 16.81
N PHE A 189 8.09 -29.46 16.36
CA PHE A 189 7.34 -30.55 16.97
C PHE A 189 6.61 -31.33 15.87
N ASP A 190 6.33 -32.60 16.11
CA ASP A 190 5.67 -33.45 15.11
C ASP A 190 4.14 -33.34 15.19
N SER A 191 3.60 -33.15 16.39
CA SER A 191 2.18 -32.91 16.62
C SER A 191 1.96 -32.05 17.86
N TYR A 192 0.80 -31.40 17.92
CA TYR A 192 0.40 -30.56 19.03
C TYR A 192 -1.10 -30.68 19.30
N SER A 193 -1.47 -30.61 20.58
CA SER A 193 -2.83 -30.35 21.04
C SER A 193 -2.76 -29.31 22.14
N ILE A 194 -3.56 -28.26 22.05
CA ILE A 194 -3.59 -27.21 23.06
C ILE A 194 -5.02 -26.82 23.36
N SER A 195 -5.35 -26.65 24.64
CA SER A 195 -6.54 -25.92 25.06
C SER A 195 -6.22 -25.08 26.28
N GLY A 196 -6.84 -23.91 26.40
CA GLY A 196 -6.65 -23.05 27.56
C GLY A 196 -7.39 -21.74 27.42
N GLU A 197 -7.28 -20.92 28.46
CA GLU A 197 -8.01 -19.66 28.58
C GLU A 197 -7.09 -18.52 28.97
N ASN A 198 -7.52 -17.29 28.63
CA ASN A 198 -6.83 -16.05 28.99
C ASN A 198 -5.34 -16.05 28.62
N PHE A 199 -5.03 -16.48 27.40
CA PHE A 199 -3.68 -16.39 26.88
C PHE A 199 -3.29 -14.92 26.72
N ILE A 200 -2.14 -14.55 27.27
CA ILE A 200 -1.52 -13.24 27.08
C ILE A 200 -0.05 -13.47 26.77
N TYR A 201 0.43 -12.92 25.66
CA TYR A 201 1.85 -12.85 25.33
C TYR A 201 2.25 -11.39 25.13
N ARG A 202 3.33 -10.95 25.77
CA ARG A 202 3.81 -9.55 25.70
C ARG A 202 5.13 -9.45 24.96
N ASP A 203 5.09 -8.82 23.78
CA ASP A 203 6.24 -8.60 22.92
C ASP A 203 6.84 -7.22 23.11
N GLU A 204 8.14 -7.15 23.44
CA GLU A 204 8.96 -5.91 23.55
C GLU A 204 8.34 -4.74 24.34
N ASN A 205 7.31 -4.99 25.15
CA ASN A 205 6.45 -3.97 25.77
C ASN A 205 5.83 -3.01 24.72
N ILE A 206 5.60 -3.52 23.50
CA ILE A 206 4.89 -2.85 22.40
C ILE A 206 3.46 -3.36 22.31
N TYR A 207 3.29 -4.68 22.34
CA TYR A 207 2.00 -5.33 22.13
C TYR A 207 1.71 -6.34 23.23
N ASP A 208 0.43 -6.41 23.63
CA ASP A 208 -0.15 -7.61 24.22
C ASP A 208 -0.88 -8.38 23.10
N TYR A 209 -0.51 -9.64 22.88
CA TYR A 209 -1.26 -10.61 22.09
C TYR A 209 -2.14 -11.38 23.06
N LYS A 210 -3.46 -11.27 22.92
CA LYS A 210 -4.42 -11.90 23.82
C LYS A 210 -5.33 -12.85 23.06
N ALA A 211 -5.75 -13.92 23.73
CA ALA A 211 -6.85 -14.76 23.30
C ALA A 211 -7.66 -15.20 24.51
N LYS A 212 -9.00 -15.10 24.41
CA LYS A 212 -9.89 -15.58 25.48
C LYS A 212 -9.80 -17.09 25.63
N ARG A 213 -9.74 -17.81 24.51
CA ARG A 213 -9.58 -19.27 24.48
C ARG A 213 -8.81 -19.69 23.24
N ILE A 214 -7.91 -20.64 23.41
CA ILE A 214 -7.31 -21.41 22.31
C ILE A 214 -7.72 -22.86 22.51
N ALA A 215 -8.05 -23.56 21.43
CA ALA A 215 -8.36 -24.98 21.44
C ALA A 215 -7.98 -25.64 20.12
N THR A 216 -7.45 -26.86 20.17
CA THR A 216 -7.21 -27.70 18.99
C THR A 216 -8.18 -28.86 18.97
N GLU A 217 -8.90 -29.03 17.86
CA GLU A 217 -9.80 -30.18 17.61
C GLU A 217 -9.54 -30.68 16.18
N ASN A 218 -9.29 -31.99 16.00
CA ASN A 218 -9.07 -32.61 14.69
C ASN A 218 -8.02 -31.90 13.81
N GLY A 219 -6.88 -31.50 14.40
CA GLY A 219 -5.80 -30.81 13.68
C GLY A 219 -6.08 -29.33 13.36
N GLN A 220 -7.24 -28.81 13.76
CA GLN A 220 -7.62 -27.41 13.59
C GLN A 220 -7.53 -26.67 14.92
N MET A 221 -6.66 -25.66 14.98
CA MET A 221 -6.60 -24.71 16.09
C MET A 221 -7.63 -23.61 15.89
N SER A 222 -8.44 -23.32 16.90
CA SER A 222 -9.32 -22.15 17.00
C SER A 222 -8.80 -21.22 18.10
N ILE A 223 -8.72 -19.93 17.77
CA ILE A 223 -8.37 -18.84 18.68
C ILE A 223 -9.58 -17.90 18.76
N LYS A 224 -10.27 -17.90 19.91
CA LYS A 224 -11.47 -17.07 20.13
C LYS A 224 -11.14 -15.81 20.90
N GLY A 225 -11.72 -14.70 20.46
CA GLY A 225 -11.55 -13.37 21.06
C GLY A 225 -10.09 -12.93 21.04
N PHE A 226 -9.46 -12.99 19.86
CA PHE A 226 -8.10 -12.52 19.67
C PHE A 226 -8.03 -11.00 19.73
N GLU A 227 -7.01 -10.48 20.40
CA GLU A 227 -6.71 -9.05 20.47
C GLU A 227 -5.19 -8.82 20.41
N LEU A 228 -4.71 -8.17 19.36
CA LEU A 228 -3.41 -7.51 19.32
C LEU A 228 -3.59 -6.08 19.84
N LYS A 229 -3.23 -5.86 21.10
CA LYS A 229 -3.41 -4.57 21.76
C LYS A 229 -2.07 -3.81 21.83
N PRO A 230 -1.95 -2.62 21.20
CA PRO A 230 -0.79 -1.78 21.40
C PRO A 230 -0.78 -1.23 22.84
N LEU A 231 0.39 -1.29 23.47
CA LEU A 231 0.65 -0.76 24.81
C LEU A 231 1.12 0.70 24.80
N LEU A 232 1.45 1.21 23.62
CA LEU A 232 1.96 2.57 23.40
C LEU A 232 0.96 3.36 22.55
N THR A 233 0.89 4.68 22.77
CA THR A 233 0.23 5.56 21.81
C THR A 233 1.06 5.64 20.53
N GLN A 234 0.43 6.06 19.42
CA GLN A 234 1.12 6.28 18.15
C GLN A 234 2.32 7.23 18.28
N GLN A 235 2.20 8.28 19.10
CA GLN A 235 3.27 9.24 19.38
C GLN A 235 4.42 8.61 20.18
N GLN A 236 4.11 7.89 21.26
CA GLN A 236 5.13 7.20 22.07
C GLN A 236 5.86 6.13 21.25
N PHE A 237 5.13 5.38 20.42
CA PHE A 237 5.72 4.38 19.53
C PHE A 237 6.67 5.02 18.51
N ALA A 238 6.29 6.13 17.89
CA ALA A 238 7.15 6.85 16.95
C ALA A 238 8.43 7.40 17.62
N GLN A 239 8.34 7.87 18.87
CA GLN A 239 9.50 8.35 19.63
C GLN A 239 10.45 7.21 20.03
N LYS A 240 9.90 6.10 20.54
CA LYS A 240 10.69 4.97 21.05
C LYS A 240 11.24 4.08 19.93
N TYR A 241 10.52 3.98 18.80
CA TYR A 241 10.88 3.13 17.67
C TYR A 241 10.88 3.93 16.34
N PRO A 242 11.81 4.88 16.16
CA PRO A 242 11.85 5.77 14.98
C PRO A 242 12.05 5.04 13.64
N ASN A 243 12.48 3.77 13.67
CA ASN A 243 12.68 2.94 12.47
C ASN A 243 11.48 2.02 12.16
N LYS A 244 10.40 2.03 12.97
CA LYS A 244 9.18 1.26 12.72
C LYS A 244 8.11 2.19 12.14
N THR A 245 7.48 1.78 11.04
CA THR A 245 6.57 2.63 10.24
C THR A 245 5.10 2.55 10.64
N ASN A 246 4.69 1.49 11.32
CA ASN A 246 3.29 1.26 11.66
C ASN A 246 3.16 0.61 13.04
N LEU A 247 2.16 1.07 13.80
CA LEU A 247 1.65 0.45 15.00
C LEU A 247 0.29 -0.18 14.68
N PHE A 248 0.05 -1.40 15.15
CA PHE A 248 -1.16 -2.15 14.82
C PHE A 248 -2.07 -2.33 16.03
N ALA A 249 -3.38 -2.33 15.81
CA ALA A 249 -4.36 -2.91 16.72
C ALA A 249 -5.25 -3.84 15.92
N VAL A 250 -5.44 -5.07 16.38
CA VAL A 250 -6.25 -6.07 15.67
C VAL A 250 -7.15 -6.76 16.67
N VAL A 251 -8.44 -6.87 16.35
CA VAL A 251 -9.39 -7.68 17.10
C VAL A 251 -10.03 -8.66 16.14
N SER A 252 -10.20 -9.91 16.52
CA SER A 252 -10.96 -10.87 15.72
C SER A 252 -11.81 -11.76 16.62
N ARG A 253 -13.05 -12.04 16.18
CA ARG A 253 -13.98 -12.89 16.92
C ARG A 253 -13.42 -14.30 17.03
N GLU A 254 -12.94 -14.84 15.91
CA GLU A 254 -12.34 -16.16 15.83
C GLU A 254 -11.34 -16.22 14.69
N MET A 255 -10.22 -16.88 14.94
CA MET A 255 -9.25 -17.25 13.91
C MET A 255 -9.08 -18.76 13.94
N THR A 256 -9.00 -19.39 12.78
CA THR A 256 -8.75 -20.83 12.70
C THR A 256 -7.56 -21.15 11.81
N PHE A 257 -6.74 -22.08 12.25
CA PHE A 257 -5.55 -22.54 11.55
C PHE A 257 -5.60 -24.06 11.49
N LYS A 258 -5.51 -24.63 10.29
CA LYS A 258 -5.57 -26.08 10.08
C LYS A 258 -4.25 -26.60 9.54
N ASP A 259 -3.83 -27.75 10.08
CA ASP A 259 -2.67 -28.52 9.62
C ASP A 259 -1.37 -27.68 9.61
N ILE A 260 -1.09 -27.00 10.72
CA ILE A 260 0.15 -26.24 10.90
C ILE A 260 1.34 -27.21 10.90
N GLY A 261 2.17 -27.14 9.86
CA GLY A 261 3.35 -27.97 9.68
C GLY A 261 4.64 -27.16 9.75
N PHE A 262 5.60 -27.67 10.52
CA PHE A 262 6.96 -27.15 10.59
C PHE A 262 7.93 -28.26 10.19
N LYS A 263 8.63 -28.08 9.07
CA LYS A 263 9.63 -29.05 8.60
C LYS A 263 10.85 -28.32 8.06
N ASP A 264 12.00 -28.47 8.72
CA ASP A 264 13.25 -27.79 8.38
C ASP A 264 13.11 -26.26 8.32
N ASN A 265 13.09 -25.67 7.12
CA ASN A 265 12.86 -24.25 6.85
C ASN A 265 11.46 -23.95 6.28
N LYS A 266 10.62 -24.99 6.12
CA LYS A 266 9.28 -24.91 5.55
C LYS A 266 8.21 -24.75 6.62
N ILE A 267 7.31 -23.80 6.38
CA ILE A 267 6.10 -23.54 7.15
C ILE A 267 4.92 -23.76 6.22
N SER A 268 4.04 -24.70 6.56
CA SER A 268 2.83 -25.00 5.79
C SER A 268 1.56 -24.86 6.61
N LEU A 269 0.52 -24.27 6.02
CA LEU A 269 -0.82 -24.24 6.59
C LEU A 269 -1.86 -24.55 5.52
N ALA A 270 -2.71 -25.55 5.76
CA ALA A 270 -3.76 -25.95 4.81
C ALA A 270 -4.89 -24.91 4.75
N GLU A 271 -5.24 -24.33 5.90
CA GLU A 271 -6.31 -23.36 5.98
C GLU A 271 -6.07 -22.31 7.06
N VAL A 272 -6.27 -21.05 6.70
CA VAL A 272 -6.28 -19.91 7.62
C VAL A 272 -7.59 -19.16 7.44
N LYS A 273 -8.37 -19.01 8.50
CA LYS A 273 -9.61 -18.22 8.48
C LYS A 273 -9.57 -17.12 9.53
N PHE A 274 -9.96 -15.93 9.14
CA PHE A 274 -10.19 -14.80 10.04
C PHE A 274 -11.66 -14.40 9.97
N ASP A 275 -12.37 -14.49 11.09
CA ASP A 275 -13.76 -14.07 11.17
C ASP A 275 -13.91 -12.71 11.86
N SER A 276 -14.55 -11.80 11.14
CA SER A 276 -14.82 -10.43 11.52
C SER A 276 -13.62 -9.69 12.13
N PRO A 277 -12.44 -9.68 11.47
CA PRO A 277 -11.29 -8.95 12.01
C PRO A 277 -11.50 -7.44 11.87
N ASP A 278 -11.26 -6.69 12.93
CA ASP A 278 -11.14 -5.23 12.91
C ASP A 278 -9.66 -4.86 13.03
N ILE A 279 -9.11 -4.28 11.97
CA ILE A 279 -7.69 -3.98 11.81
C ILE A 279 -7.50 -2.47 11.75
N LYS A 280 -6.81 -1.92 12.75
CA LYS A 280 -6.39 -0.52 12.79
C LYS A 280 -4.88 -0.42 12.59
N ILE A 281 -4.48 0.32 11.56
CA ILE A 281 -3.09 0.60 11.21
C ILE A 281 -2.80 2.06 11.50
N MET A 282 -1.85 2.34 12.39
CA MET A 282 -1.47 3.70 12.79
C MET A 282 -0.06 3.99 12.28
N SER A 283 0.05 4.75 11.19
CA SER A 283 1.34 5.03 10.56
C SER A 283 2.16 6.07 11.31
N THR A 284 3.47 5.94 11.28
CA THR A 284 4.41 6.91 11.87
C THR A 284 5.23 7.60 10.79
N ASN A 285 5.99 8.62 11.17
CA ASN A 285 7.01 9.24 10.31
C ASN A 285 8.30 8.39 10.23
N GLY A 286 8.27 7.15 10.73
CA GLY A 286 9.43 6.26 10.71
C GLY A 286 9.86 5.90 9.29
N LYS A 287 11.15 5.63 9.12
CA LYS A 287 11.69 5.15 7.84
C LYS A 287 11.77 3.63 7.88
N SER A 288 11.20 2.96 6.87
CA SER A 288 11.39 1.52 6.74
C SER A 288 12.88 1.21 6.63
N PRO A 289 13.40 0.21 7.38
CA PRO A 289 14.75 -0.27 7.15
C PRO A 289 14.89 -0.73 5.70
N LYS A 290 16.08 -0.54 5.10
CA LYS A 290 16.37 -1.04 3.76
C LYS A 290 16.11 -2.55 3.76
N SER A 291 15.30 -3.03 2.82
CA SER A 291 14.91 -4.43 2.67
C SER A 291 16.10 -5.37 2.91
N GLN A 292 16.00 -6.20 3.94
CA GLN A 292 17.03 -7.18 4.28
C GLN A 292 16.88 -8.36 3.32
N LYS A 293 17.88 -8.56 2.45
CA LYS A 293 17.83 -9.43 1.25
C LYS A 293 17.69 -10.94 1.49
N ASN A 294 17.53 -11.41 2.73
CA ASN A 294 17.70 -12.82 3.05
C ASN A 294 16.43 -13.42 3.68
N PHE A 295 15.34 -13.52 2.90
CA PHE A 295 14.20 -14.34 3.28
C PHE A 295 14.55 -15.82 3.02
N SER A 296 14.72 -16.60 4.08
CA SER A 296 15.27 -17.97 4.01
C SER A 296 14.27 -19.09 4.32
N TYR A 297 12.98 -18.74 4.48
CA TYR A 297 11.93 -19.71 4.80
C TYR A 297 11.10 -20.02 3.56
N ASP A 298 10.54 -21.22 3.50
CA ASP A 298 9.56 -21.59 2.49
C ASP A 298 8.17 -21.57 3.15
N ILE A 299 7.35 -20.59 2.79
CA ILE A 299 5.98 -20.46 3.30
C ILE A 299 5.01 -20.93 2.23
N GLU A 300 4.18 -21.92 2.58
CA GLU A 300 3.09 -22.42 1.76
C GLU A 300 1.76 -22.31 2.51
N LEU A 301 0.80 -21.57 1.94
CA LEU A 301 -0.54 -21.40 2.50
C LEU A 301 -1.56 -21.80 1.43
N ASP A 302 -2.26 -22.90 1.66
CA ASP A 302 -3.17 -23.45 0.66
C ASP A 302 -4.42 -22.60 0.51
N ASN A 303 -5.06 -22.21 1.62
CA ASN A 303 -6.24 -21.35 1.60
C ASN A 303 -6.20 -20.32 2.72
N ILE A 304 -6.32 -19.04 2.36
CA ILE A 304 -6.54 -17.94 3.31
C ILE A 304 -7.91 -17.36 3.04
N SER A 305 -8.71 -17.22 4.09
CA SER A 305 -10.00 -16.54 4.04
C SER A 305 -10.11 -15.50 5.15
N LEU A 306 -10.67 -14.35 4.78
CA LEU A 306 -11.05 -13.29 5.70
C LEU A 306 -12.52 -13.00 5.41
N LYS A 307 -13.35 -13.03 6.47
CA LYS A 307 -14.79 -12.81 6.35
C LYS A 307 -15.19 -11.58 7.16
N ASN A 308 -15.91 -10.65 6.52
CA ASN A 308 -16.56 -9.51 7.16
C ASN A 308 -15.61 -8.64 8.02
N GLY A 309 -14.39 -8.40 7.55
CA GLY A 309 -13.42 -7.57 8.26
C GLY A 309 -13.58 -6.06 8.03
N ASN A 310 -13.00 -5.26 8.90
CA ASN A 310 -12.85 -3.82 8.75
C ASN A 310 -11.37 -3.45 8.79
N ILE A 311 -10.96 -2.50 7.96
CA ILE A 311 -9.58 -2.00 7.95
C ILE A 311 -9.61 -0.48 7.99
N LEU A 312 -8.95 0.11 8.99
CA LEU A 312 -8.80 1.56 9.14
C LEU A 312 -7.31 1.90 9.20
N MET A 313 -6.84 2.74 8.28
CA MET A 313 -5.48 3.29 8.33
C MET A 313 -5.51 4.76 8.71
N LEU A 314 -4.70 5.13 9.72
CA LEU A 314 -4.49 6.50 10.18
C LEU A 314 -3.13 7.03 9.75
N LYS A 315 -3.08 8.31 9.41
CA LYS A 315 -1.86 9.07 9.13
C LYS A 315 -1.10 9.36 10.44
N PRO A 316 0.16 9.82 10.38
CA PRO A 316 0.95 10.22 11.54
C PRO A 316 0.30 11.31 12.42
N ASP A 317 -0.55 12.15 11.84
CA ASP A 317 -1.33 13.18 12.55
C ASP A 317 -2.63 12.66 13.19
N GLY A 318 -2.91 11.36 13.07
CA GLY A 318 -4.12 10.71 13.57
C GLY A 318 -5.33 10.80 12.64
N SER A 319 -5.26 11.57 11.54
CA SER A 319 -6.35 11.66 10.57
C SER A 319 -6.50 10.39 9.73
N GLN A 320 -7.71 10.12 9.25
CA GLN A 320 -7.97 8.94 8.43
C GLN A 320 -7.25 9.02 7.07
N HIS A 321 -6.45 8.00 6.76
CA HIS A 321 -5.86 7.80 5.45
C HIS A 321 -6.82 7.05 4.53
N PHE A 322 -7.20 5.83 4.90
CA PHE A 322 -8.24 5.07 4.23
C PHE A 322 -9.05 4.21 5.20
N GLN A 323 -10.23 3.80 4.75
CA GLN A 323 -11.07 2.83 5.43
C GLN A 323 -11.68 1.86 4.42
N LEU A 324 -11.72 0.58 4.77
CA LEU A 324 -12.46 -0.48 4.11
C LEU A 324 -13.42 -1.10 5.13
N LYS A 325 -14.67 -1.35 4.73
CA LYS A 325 -15.65 -2.05 5.57
C LYS A 325 -16.11 -3.33 4.91
N ARG A 326 -16.55 -4.30 5.73
CA ARG A 326 -17.11 -5.58 5.26
C ARG A 326 -16.21 -6.28 4.24
N VAL A 327 -14.90 -6.23 4.48
CA VAL A 327 -13.89 -6.88 3.66
C VAL A 327 -14.12 -8.38 3.72
N SER A 328 -14.23 -9.02 2.56
CA SER A 328 -14.18 -10.46 2.42
C SER A 328 -13.13 -10.81 1.38
N ALA A 329 -12.18 -11.65 1.73
CA ALA A 329 -11.07 -12.02 0.86
C ALA A 329 -10.83 -13.53 0.93
N ASN A 330 -10.58 -14.14 -0.22
CA ASN A 330 -10.12 -15.51 -0.34
C ASN A 330 -8.93 -15.54 -1.30
N MET A 331 -7.90 -16.30 -0.95
CA MET A 331 -6.74 -16.50 -1.80
C MET A 331 -6.20 -17.90 -1.57
N ASN A 332 -5.85 -18.60 -2.65
CA ASN A 332 -5.31 -19.95 -2.56
C ASN A 332 -3.87 -20.05 -3.08
N LYS A 333 -3.17 -21.12 -2.67
CA LYS A 333 -1.84 -21.51 -3.14
C LYS A 333 -0.81 -20.38 -3.03
N ILE A 334 -0.76 -19.72 -1.87
CA ILE A 334 0.25 -18.69 -1.61
C ILE A 334 1.58 -19.39 -1.33
N MET A 335 2.60 -19.01 -2.08
CA MET A 335 3.95 -19.53 -1.93
C MET A 335 4.94 -18.39 -1.85
N MET A 336 5.68 -18.31 -0.76
CA MET A 336 6.74 -17.33 -0.55
C MET A 336 8.05 -18.05 -0.22
N ASN A 337 9.09 -17.79 -1.01
CA ASN A 337 10.43 -18.34 -0.83
C ASN A 337 11.50 -17.30 -1.18
N GLU A 338 12.78 -17.68 -1.17
CA GLU A 338 13.88 -16.77 -1.49
C GLU A 338 13.73 -16.14 -2.89
N GLU A 339 13.26 -16.90 -3.88
CA GLU A 339 13.07 -16.41 -5.25
C GLU A 339 11.92 -15.40 -5.33
N THR A 340 10.73 -15.74 -4.83
CA THR A 340 9.55 -14.88 -4.93
C THR A 340 9.71 -13.60 -4.11
N SER A 341 10.41 -13.66 -2.97
CA SER A 341 10.63 -12.52 -2.07
C SER A 341 11.38 -11.34 -2.71
N LYS A 342 12.06 -11.59 -3.85
CA LYS A 342 12.82 -10.56 -4.60
C LYS A 342 11.93 -9.69 -5.49
N GLY A 343 10.69 -10.10 -5.76
CA GLY A 343 9.73 -9.36 -6.59
C GLY A 343 8.99 -8.26 -5.82
N GLU A 344 8.41 -7.30 -6.55
CA GLU A 344 7.51 -6.29 -5.98
C GLU A 344 6.25 -6.93 -5.35
N ILE A 345 5.80 -8.07 -5.88
CA ILE A 345 4.86 -8.99 -5.21
C ILE A 345 5.69 -10.15 -4.66
N PRO A 346 5.89 -10.26 -3.34
CA PRO A 346 6.89 -11.16 -2.75
C PRO A 346 6.44 -12.64 -2.67
N PHE A 347 5.36 -13.03 -3.34
CA PHE A 347 4.78 -14.37 -3.30
C PHE A 347 4.09 -14.73 -4.63
N LYS A 348 4.02 -16.03 -4.92
CA LYS A 348 3.11 -16.58 -5.94
C LYS A 348 1.76 -16.86 -5.29
N TYR A 349 0.70 -16.84 -6.08
CA TYR A 349 -0.68 -17.07 -5.64
C TYR A 349 -1.50 -17.68 -6.78
N GLY A 350 -2.57 -18.39 -6.44
CA GLY A 350 -3.50 -18.97 -7.39
C GLY A 350 -4.76 -18.12 -7.61
N ALA A 351 -5.93 -18.74 -7.43
CA ALA A 351 -7.20 -18.05 -7.47
C ALA A 351 -7.37 -17.13 -6.26
N TYR A 352 -7.98 -15.98 -6.49
CA TYR A 352 -8.31 -15.02 -5.45
C TYR A 352 -9.66 -14.35 -5.73
N ARG A 353 -10.29 -13.91 -4.65
CA ARG A 353 -11.45 -13.03 -4.68
C ARG A 353 -11.34 -12.05 -3.53
N PHE A 354 -11.54 -10.78 -3.80
CA PHE A 354 -11.57 -9.72 -2.80
C PHE A 354 -12.81 -8.86 -3.01
N GLU A 355 -13.48 -8.56 -1.91
CA GLU A 355 -14.72 -7.81 -1.88
C GLU A 355 -14.68 -6.85 -0.68
N THR A 356 -15.09 -5.61 -0.89
CA THR A 356 -15.22 -4.62 0.19
C THR A 356 -16.37 -3.68 -0.12
N HIS A 357 -16.98 -3.15 0.94
CA HIS A 357 -18.00 -2.11 0.87
C HIS A 357 -17.50 -0.82 1.55
N ASP A 358 -18.08 0.31 1.19
CA ASP A 358 -17.82 1.63 1.79
C ASP A 358 -16.32 2.00 1.88
N PHE A 359 -15.59 1.84 0.78
CA PHE A 359 -14.19 2.27 0.75
C PHE A 359 -14.11 3.79 0.71
N ASN A 360 -13.29 4.35 1.58
CA ASN A 360 -13.01 5.78 1.67
C ASN A 360 -11.50 6.01 1.68
N TYR A 361 -11.02 6.96 0.89
CA TYR A 361 -9.61 7.32 0.81
C TYR A 361 -9.41 8.83 0.73
N ASN A 362 -8.45 9.35 1.51
CA ASN A 362 -8.12 10.76 1.59
C ASN A 362 -6.69 11.00 1.04
N PRO A 363 -6.52 11.10 -0.30
CA PRO A 363 -5.21 11.22 -0.96
C PRO A 363 -4.43 12.47 -0.57
N GLY A 364 -5.11 13.49 -0.08
CA GLY A 364 -4.49 14.76 0.29
C GLY A 364 -5.50 15.67 0.97
N LYS A 365 -5.25 16.97 0.90
CA LYS A 365 -6.10 18.00 1.52
C LYS A 365 -7.37 18.30 0.72
N TYR A 366 -7.30 18.21 -0.61
CA TYR A 366 -8.29 18.78 -1.51
C TYR A 366 -9.39 17.83 -1.97
N TYR A 367 -9.20 16.52 -1.83
CA TYR A 367 -10.08 15.52 -2.41
C TYR A 367 -10.38 14.38 -1.46
N LYS A 368 -11.59 13.86 -1.59
CA LYS A 368 -12.03 12.59 -1.01
C LYS A 368 -12.39 11.65 -2.16
N LEU A 369 -11.88 10.42 -2.08
CA LEU A 369 -12.24 9.32 -2.96
C LEU A 369 -13.12 8.34 -2.19
N SER A 370 -14.20 7.87 -2.80
CA SER A 370 -15.01 6.79 -2.25
C SER A 370 -15.56 5.86 -3.32
N LEU A 371 -15.96 4.66 -2.92
CA LEU A 371 -16.73 3.70 -3.72
C LEU A 371 -17.66 2.90 -2.80
N SER A 372 -18.85 2.55 -3.30
CA SER A 372 -19.84 1.78 -2.53
C SER A 372 -19.45 0.31 -2.41
N SER A 373 -18.96 -0.27 -3.50
CA SER A 373 -18.45 -1.65 -3.54
C SER A 373 -17.28 -1.79 -4.50
N LEU A 374 -16.29 -2.60 -4.12
CA LEU A 374 -15.24 -3.10 -4.99
C LEU A 374 -15.24 -4.62 -4.91
N VAL A 375 -15.37 -5.28 -6.06
CA VAL A 375 -15.26 -6.73 -6.21
C VAL A 375 -14.19 -7.00 -7.25
N LEU A 376 -13.19 -7.82 -6.90
CA LEU A 376 -12.17 -8.27 -7.83
C LEU A 376 -11.86 -9.76 -7.66
N ASP A 377 -11.64 -10.42 -8.78
CA ASP A 377 -11.18 -11.81 -8.88
C ASP A 377 -10.19 -11.96 -10.04
N ASN A 378 -9.72 -13.17 -10.32
CA ASN A 378 -8.74 -13.42 -11.38
C ASN A 378 -9.11 -12.88 -12.79
N HIS A 379 -10.38 -12.58 -13.06
CA HIS A 379 -10.86 -12.23 -14.39
C HIS A 379 -11.36 -10.79 -14.49
N LYS A 380 -11.96 -10.27 -13.40
CA LYS A 380 -12.71 -9.00 -13.46
C LYS A 380 -12.53 -8.17 -12.19
N ILE A 381 -12.46 -6.85 -12.37
CA ILE A 381 -12.64 -5.84 -11.33
C ILE A 381 -13.93 -5.09 -11.63
N THR A 382 -14.81 -4.98 -10.63
CA THR A 382 -16.03 -4.16 -10.69
C THR A 382 -16.00 -3.15 -9.56
N VAL A 383 -16.16 -1.88 -9.90
CA VAL A 383 -16.30 -0.77 -8.94
C VAL A 383 -17.68 -0.16 -9.12
N SER A 384 -18.39 0.03 -8.01
CA SER A 384 -19.69 0.69 -7.97
C SER A 384 -19.60 2.02 -7.25
N ASP A 385 -20.33 3.01 -7.75
CA ASP A 385 -20.47 4.37 -7.21
C ASP A 385 -19.14 5.02 -6.83
N PHE A 386 -18.19 4.98 -7.76
CA PHE A 386 -16.93 5.69 -7.60
C PHE A 386 -17.20 7.20 -7.54
N SER A 387 -16.62 7.88 -6.55
CA SER A 387 -16.64 9.33 -6.46
C SER A 387 -15.26 9.87 -6.13
N PHE A 388 -14.89 10.96 -6.80
CA PHE A 388 -13.72 11.77 -6.51
C PHE A 388 -14.18 13.21 -6.41
N LEU A 389 -14.38 13.66 -5.18
CA LEU A 389 -15.07 14.91 -4.88
C LEU A 389 -14.14 15.86 -4.14
N PRO A 390 -14.20 17.17 -4.43
CA PRO A 390 -13.44 18.15 -3.70
C PRO A 390 -13.97 18.26 -2.27
N THR A 391 -13.07 18.46 -1.31
CA THR A 391 -13.40 18.64 0.13
C THR A 391 -13.83 20.06 0.47
N MET A 392 -13.75 20.98 -0.50
CA MET A 392 -14.01 22.40 -0.33
C MET A 392 -14.71 22.97 -1.56
N ASN A 393 -15.42 24.08 -1.39
CA ASN A 393 -16.06 24.76 -2.51
C ASN A 393 -15.06 25.52 -3.39
N ARG A 394 -15.48 25.94 -4.59
CA ARG A 394 -14.62 26.62 -5.58
C ARG A 394 -13.92 27.87 -5.03
N THR A 395 -14.61 28.67 -4.20
CA THR A 395 -14.06 29.89 -3.60
C THR A 395 -12.96 29.57 -2.59
N GLN A 396 -13.17 28.56 -1.74
CA GLN A 396 -12.17 28.09 -0.78
C GLN A 396 -10.97 27.49 -1.50
N PHE A 397 -11.21 26.66 -2.53
CA PHE A 397 -10.15 26.05 -3.34
C PHE A 397 -9.23 27.10 -3.96
N ASN A 398 -9.81 28.08 -4.67
CA ASN A 398 -9.05 29.16 -5.32
C ASN A 398 -8.22 30.01 -4.34
N LYS A 399 -8.67 30.18 -3.09
CA LYS A 399 -7.90 30.87 -2.03
C LYS A 399 -6.78 30.00 -1.45
N SER A 400 -6.88 28.68 -1.56
CA SER A 400 -5.96 27.73 -0.92
C SER A 400 -4.78 27.32 -1.79
N ILE A 401 -4.88 27.46 -3.12
CA ILE A 401 -3.85 27.06 -4.08
C ILE A 401 -2.90 28.22 -4.39
N PRO A 402 -1.58 27.98 -4.48
CA PRO A 402 -0.59 29.02 -4.73
C PRO A 402 -0.52 29.44 -6.22
N VAL A 403 -0.94 28.55 -7.12
CA VAL A 403 -0.95 28.74 -8.57
C VAL A 403 -2.21 28.10 -9.17
N GLN A 404 -2.50 28.40 -10.44
CA GLN A 404 -3.65 27.85 -11.16
C GLN A 404 -3.62 26.31 -11.23
N GLU A 405 -4.64 25.70 -10.62
CA GLU A 405 -4.93 24.27 -10.67
C GLU A 405 -6.41 24.04 -11.00
N ASP A 406 -6.70 22.93 -11.65
CA ASP A 406 -8.07 22.55 -11.99
C ASP A 406 -8.71 21.80 -10.81
N LEU A 407 -9.98 22.11 -10.54
CA LEU A 407 -10.81 21.41 -9.57
C LEU A 407 -11.67 20.37 -10.28
N TYR A 408 -11.54 19.11 -9.87
CA TYR A 408 -12.25 17.99 -10.50
C TYR A 408 -13.43 17.53 -9.64
N THR A 409 -14.56 17.24 -10.28
CA THR A 409 -15.66 16.48 -9.68
C THR A 409 -15.96 15.29 -10.56
N VAL A 410 -15.75 14.07 -10.06
CA VAL A 410 -15.97 12.84 -10.82
C VAL A 410 -16.94 11.94 -10.06
N LYS A 411 -17.96 11.45 -10.74
CA LYS A 411 -18.90 10.43 -10.24
C LYS A 411 -19.10 9.38 -11.33
N ILE A 412 -18.92 8.11 -10.99
CA ILE A 412 -19.05 7.01 -11.94
C ILE A 412 -19.85 5.89 -11.27
N PRO A 413 -21.10 5.64 -11.68
CA PRO A 413 -21.92 4.56 -11.13
C PRO A 413 -21.28 3.18 -11.25
N LYS A 414 -20.60 2.90 -12.37
CA LYS A 414 -20.02 1.59 -12.63
C LYS A 414 -18.74 1.66 -13.46
N ILE A 415 -17.71 0.96 -13.00
CA ILE A 415 -16.47 0.69 -13.75
C ILE A 415 -16.26 -0.82 -13.79
N GLU A 416 -15.93 -1.35 -14.97
CA GLU A 416 -15.58 -2.76 -15.16
C GLU A 416 -14.25 -2.90 -15.90
N LEU A 417 -13.27 -3.55 -15.27
CA LEU A 417 -12.03 -3.98 -15.92
C LEU A 417 -12.09 -5.50 -16.10
N ALA A 418 -11.94 -6.02 -17.31
CA ALA A 418 -12.04 -7.43 -17.61
C ALA A 418 -10.81 -7.96 -18.37
N GLY A 419 -10.49 -9.23 -18.12
CA GLY A 419 -9.33 -9.91 -18.71
C GLY A 419 -8.02 -9.27 -18.28
N TYR A 420 -7.90 -8.88 -17.01
CA TYR A 420 -6.68 -8.26 -16.50
C TYR A 420 -5.69 -9.31 -16.00
N LYS A 421 -4.40 -9.01 -16.12
CA LYS A 421 -3.30 -9.82 -15.62
C LYS A 421 -2.29 -8.92 -14.94
N VAL A 422 -1.90 -9.31 -13.73
CA VAL A 422 -0.83 -8.69 -12.97
C VAL A 422 0.31 -9.70 -12.86
N SER A 423 1.51 -9.33 -13.30
CA SER A 423 2.68 -10.20 -13.28
C SER A 423 3.95 -9.42 -12.98
N ASN A 424 5.02 -10.12 -12.57
CA ASN A 424 6.36 -9.54 -12.48
C ASN A 424 7.09 -9.75 -13.82
N LEU A 425 7.60 -8.67 -14.42
CA LEU A 425 8.51 -8.68 -15.56
C LEU A 425 9.83 -8.05 -15.11
N ASN A 426 10.93 -8.83 -15.10
CA ASN A 426 12.24 -8.39 -14.59
C ASN A 426 12.17 -7.79 -13.17
N ASN A 427 11.45 -8.46 -12.26
CA ASN A 427 11.18 -8.01 -10.88
C ASN A 427 10.36 -6.70 -10.75
N HIS A 428 9.82 -6.17 -11.83
CA HIS A 428 8.91 -5.02 -11.81
C HIS A 428 7.47 -5.43 -12.12
N LEU A 429 6.51 -4.74 -11.53
CA LEU A 429 5.10 -4.90 -11.83
C LEU A 429 4.84 -4.72 -13.35
N GLN A 430 3.98 -5.56 -13.92
CA GLN A 430 3.38 -5.39 -15.23
C GLN A 430 1.87 -5.58 -15.09
N VAL A 431 1.10 -4.73 -15.78
CA VAL A 431 -0.36 -4.79 -15.81
C VAL A 431 -0.84 -4.81 -17.26
N GLU A 432 -1.68 -5.79 -17.58
CA GLU A 432 -2.35 -5.88 -18.87
C GLU A 432 -3.85 -6.07 -18.64
N ALA A 433 -4.71 -5.52 -19.50
CA ALA A 433 -6.15 -5.74 -19.46
C ALA A 433 -6.79 -5.69 -20.86
N ASN A 434 -7.83 -6.49 -21.06
CA ASN A 434 -8.54 -6.55 -22.34
C ASN A 434 -9.54 -5.41 -22.50
N ASN A 435 -10.42 -5.22 -21.51
CA ASN A 435 -11.51 -4.25 -21.61
C ASN A 435 -11.64 -3.42 -20.33
N LEU A 436 -11.77 -2.10 -20.48
CA LEU A 436 -12.16 -1.16 -19.43
C LEU A 436 -13.45 -0.45 -19.85
N ASN A 437 -14.55 -0.67 -19.14
CA ASN A 437 -15.81 0.02 -19.38
C ASN A 437 -16.11 0.99 -18.23
N VAL A 438 -16.45 2.22 -18.58
CA VAL A 438 -16.84 3.31 -17.68
C VAL A 438 -18.24 3.75 -18.07
N TYR A 439 -19.22 3.48 -17.21
CA TYR A 439 -20.63 3.73 -17.51
C TYR A 439 -21.10 5.00 -16.81
N GLN A 440 -21.77 5.88 -17.57
CA GLN A 440 -22.49 7.04 -17.05
C GLN A 440 -21.61 7.95 -16.16
N MET A 441 -20.36 8.16 -16.56
CA MET A 441 -19.48 9.08 -15.86
C MET A 441 -20.04 10.50 -15.93
N TYR A 442 -20.14 11.15 -14.79
CA TYR A 442 -20.22 12.60 -14.69
C TYR A 442 -18.84 13.14 -14.31
N MET A 443 -18.30 14.03 -15.12
CA MET A 443 -17.04 14.72 -14.88
C MET A 443 -17.20 16.22 -15.09
N ASN A 444 -16.93 17.01 -14.05
CA ASN A 444 -16.80 18.47 -14.14
C ASN A 444 -15.33 18.84 -13.89
N ILE A 445 -14.78 19.66 -14.77
CA ILE A 445 -13.45 20.25 -14.65
C ILE A 445 -13.64 21.75 -14.53
N PHE A 446 -13.35 22.30 -13.35
CA PHE A 446 -13.44 23.73 -13.11
C PHE A 446 -12.05 24.34 -13.04
N SER A 447 -11.72 25.25 -13.97
CA SER A 447 -10.48 26.01 -13.98
C SER A 447 -10.72 27.46 -13.58
N SER A 448 -9.79 28.05 -12.83
CA SER A 448 -9.88 29.44 -12.40
C SER A 448 -8.60 30.19 -12.72
N ASN A 449 -8.72 31.30 -13.44
CA ASN A 449 -7.61 32.20 -13.73
C ASN A 449 -7.41 33.27 -12.63
N LEU A 450 -8.04 33.09 -11.45
CA LEU A 450 -7.86 33.99 -10.31
C LEU A 450 -6.48 33.85 -9.63
N PRO A 451 -5.96 32.63 -9.37
CA PRO A 451 -4.61 32.44 -8.86
C PRO A 451 -3.55 32.77 -9.93
N PRO A 452 -2.28 33.01 -9.54
CA PRO A 452 -1.18 33.19 -10.48
C PRO A 452 -1.01 32.00 -11.42
N GLN A 453 -0.60 32.24 -12.67
CA GLN A 453 -0.36 31.17 -13.63
C GLN A 453 0.79 30.27 -13.16
N ASP A 454 0.58 28.97 -13.22
CA ASP A 454 1.62 27.97 -12.99
C ASP A 454 2.75 28.11 -14.05
N PRO A 455 4.02 28.32 -13.62
CA PRO A 455 5.13 28.50 -14.54
C PRO A 455 5.60 27.20 -15.19
N THR A 456 5.17 26.04 -14.69
CA THR A 456 5.66 24.74 -15.14
C THR A 456 5.18 24.40 -16.56
N PRO A 457 6.04 23.85 -17.43
CA PRO A 457 5.64 23.35 -18.74
C PRO A 457 4.57 22.26 -18.59
N ARG A 458 3.49 22.37 -19.37
CA ARG A 458 2.38 21.41 -19.34
C ARG A 458 2.64 20.31 -20.36
N THR A 459 2.63 19.07 -19.90
CA THR A 459 2.93 17.88 -20.73
C THR A 459 1.67 17.29 -21.37
N PHE A 460 1.84 16.58 -22.49
CA PHE A 460 0.74 15.87 -23.18
C PHE A 460 0.49 14.48 -22.60
N PHE A 461 -0.63 13.87 -22.98
CA PHE A 461 -1.02 12.54 -22.49
C PHE A 461 0.01 11.46 -22.85
N SER A 462 0.61 11.50 -24.05
CA SER A 462 1.72 10.63 -24.45
C SER A 462 2.87 10.64 -23.45
N GLU A 463 3.35 11.82 -23.06
CA GLU A 463 4.42 11.97 -22.07
C GLU A 463 3.98 11.50 -20.68
N LYS A 464 2.74 11.83 -20.27
CA LYS A 464 2.19 11.37 -19.00
C LYS A 464 2.17 9.84 -18.91
N PHE A 465 1.74 9.16 -19.98
CA PHE A 465 1.76 7.71 -20.06
C PHE A 465 3.19 7.14 -20.08
N ARG A 466 4.14 7.73 -20.83
CA ARG A 466 5.55 7.31 -20.82
C ARG A 466 6.23 7.40 -19.45
N LYS A 467 5.81 8.35 -18.61
CA LYS A 467 6.37 8.58 -17.27
C LYS A 467 5.92 7.56 -16.23
N ILE A 468 4.87 6.78 -16.50
CA ILE A 468 4.49 5.65 -15.66
C ILE A 468 5.64 4.63 -15.66
N LYS A 469 6.06 4.20 -14.47
CA LYS A 469 7.31 3.45 -14.28
C LYS A 469 7.21 1.97 -14.65
N PHE A 470 6.00 1.44 -14.76
CA PHE A 470 5.74 0.05 -15.06
C PHE A 470 5.07 -0.13 -16.43
N PRO A 471 5.26 -1.28 -17.11
CA PRO A 471 4.50 -1.65 -18.28
C PRO A 471 3.00 -1.77 -17.95
N LEU A 472 2.19 -0.95 -18.61
CA LEU A 472 0.73 -0.99 -18.55
C LEU A 472 0.19 -1.05 -19.97
N THR A 473 -0.82 -1.89 -20.21
CA THR A 473 -1.57 -1.93 -21.47
C THR A 473 -3.04 -2.23 -21.19
N ILE A 474 -3.95 -1.43 -21.77
CA ILE A 474 -5.39 -1.68 -21.80
C ILE A 474 -5.81 -1.68 -23.27
N HIS A 475 -6.23 -2.83 -23.77
CA HIS A 475 -6.47 -3.03 -25.21
C HIS A 475 -7.66 -2.21 -25.69
N HIS A 476 -8.79 -2.26 -24.98
CA HIS A 476 -9.98 -1.52 -25.33
C HIS A 476 -10.57 -0.82 -24.11
N THR A 477 -10.87 0.47 -24.23
CA THR A 477 -11.58 1.24 -23.22
C THR A 477 -12.84 1.84 -23.82
N LYS A 478 -13.97 1.77 -23.10
CA LYS A 478 -15.22 2.42 -23.48
C LYS A 478 -15.69 3.36 -22.36
N VAL A 479 -15.96 4.61 -22.71
CA VAL A 479 -16.76 5.53 -21.90
C VAL A 479 -18.14 5.56 -22.53
N ILE A 480 -19.18 5.27 -21.74
CA ILE A 480 -20.53 5.00 -22.27
C ILE A 480 -21.52 5.97 -21.64
N ASN A 481 -22.33 6.61 -22.47
CA ASN A 481 -23.43 7.49 -22.06
C ASN A 481 -23.06 8.46 -20.92
N SER A 482 -21.95 9.18 -21.08
CA SER A 482 -21.37 10.01 -20.03
C SER A 482 -21.63 11.50 -20.26
N LEU A 483 -21.36 12.32 -19.24
CA LEU A 483 -21.43 13.78 -19.29
C LEU A 483 -20.08 14.35 -18.85
N LEU A 484 -19.42 15.07 -19.75
CA LEU A 484 -18.23 15.85 -19.46
C LEU A 484 -18.55 17.34 -19.54
N GLU A 485 -18.17 18.08 -18.53
CA GLU A 485 -18.33 19.52 -18.44
C GLU A 485 -17.00 20.18 -18.11
N TYR A 486 -16.67 21.22 -18.86
CA TYR A 486 -15.54 22.08 -18.58
C TYR A 486 -16.07 23.47 -18.26
N GLU A 487 -15.65 24.01 -17.13
CA GLU A 487 -15.97 25.36 -16.72
C GLU A 487 -14.70 26.13 -16.45
N GLU A 488 -14.68 27.39 -16.86
CA GLU A 488 -13.58 28.29 -16.57
C GLU A 488 -14.12 29.50 -15.80
N THR A 489 -13.28 30.26 -15.10
CA THR A 489 -13.68 31.58 -14.60
C THR A 489 -12.51 32.56 -14.62
N ASP A 490 -12.83 33.83 -14.88
CA ASP A 490 -11.88 34.94 -14.93
C ASP A 490 -12.18 35.99 -13.88
N LYS A 491 -11.21 36.90 -13.68
CA LYS A 491 -11.36 38.04 -12.78
C LYS A 491 -12.48 38.98 -13.28
N GLY A 492 -13.52 39.13 -12.49
CA GLY A 492 -14.67 39.99 -12.81
C GLY A 492 -15.80 39.31 -13.59
N ALA A 493 -15.71 38.01 -13.88
CA ALA A 493 -16.81 37.26 -14.49
C ALA A 493 -17.98 37.09 -13.50
N LEU A 494 -19.22 37.29 -13.99
CA LEU A 494 -20.44 37.11 -13.19
C LEU A 494 -20.77 35.62 -12.96
N ALA A 495 -20.39 34.76 -13.89
CA ALA A 495 -20.53 33.31 -13.82
C ALA A 495 -19.41 32.60 -14.62
N PRO A 496 -19.11 31.32 -14.34
CA PRO A 496 -18.20 30.52 -15.15
C PRO A 496 -18.75 30.31 -16.57
N GLY A 497 -17.90 30.39 -17.59
CA GLY A 497 -18.28 29.94 -18.92
C GLY A 497 -18.19 28.42 -19.00
N LYS A 498 -19.18 27.78 -19.63
CA LYS A 498 -19.35 26.33 -19.61
C LYS A 498 -19.32 25.71 -21.01
N LEU A 499 -18.54 24.64 -21.16
CA LEU A 499 -18.60 23.69 -22.28
C LEU A 499 -19.21 22.37 -21.78
N SER A 500 -20.11 21.79 -22.57
CA SER A 500 -20.78 20.54 -22.22
C SER A 500 -20.73 19.53 -23.36
N PHE A 501 -20.40 18.29 -23.03
CA PHE A 501 -20.35 17.13 -23.91
C PHE A 501 -21.29 16.07 -23.34
N ALA A 502 -22.56 16.16 -23.70
CA ALA A 502 -23.60 15.22 -23.25
C ALA A 502 -23.60 13.95 -24.11
N ASN A 503 -24.20 12.87 -23.62
CA ASN A 503 -24.29 11.58 -24.33
C ASN A 503 -22.91 11.11 -24.86
N LEU A 504 -21.85 11.37 -24.09
CA LEU A 504 -20.47 11.12 -24.47
C LEU A 504 -20.22 9.61 -24.52
N ASN A 505 -19.87 9.14 -25.70
CA ASN A 505 -19.46 7.76 -25.97
C ASN A 505 -18.07 7.77 -26.60
N VAL A 506 -17.09 7.14 -25.96
CA VAL A 506 -15.70 7.14 -26.42
C VAL A 506 -15.17 5.72 -26.43
N GLY A 507 -14.61 5.29 -27.55
CA GLY A 507 -13.73 4.12 -27.65
C GLY A 507 -12.26 4.57 -27.63
N ILE A 508 -11.44 3.96 -26.79
CA ILE A 508 -9.99 4.19 -26.76
C ILE A 508 -9.29 2.86 -26.94
N ASP A 509 -8.49 2.74 -27.98
CA ASP A 509 -7.70 1.55 -28.26
C ASP A 509 -6.25 1.74 -27.81
N ASN A 510 -5.72 0.69 -27.18
CA ASN A 510 -4.31 0.53 -26.85
C ASN A 510 -3.73 1.60 -25.90
N ILE A 511 -4.40 1.90 -24.78
CA ILE A 511 -3.81 2.73 -23.72
C ILE A 511 -2.57 2.01 -23.19
N ASN A 512 -1.39 2.60 -23.33
CA ASN A 512 -0.13 1.93 -23.02
C ASN A 512 0.94 2.90 -22.48
N THR A 513 2.02 2.35 -21.90
CA THR A 513 3.14 3.13 -21.34
C THR A 513 4.43 3.08 -22.18
N ALA A 514 4.39 2.46 -23.37
CA ALA A 514 5.53 2.25 -24.26
C ALA A 514 6.78 1.62 -23.59
N LYS A 515 6.58 0.78 -22.56
CA LYS A 515 7.67 0.06 -21.87
C LYS A 515 7.95 -1.33 -22.42
N LEU A 516 7.02 -1.91 -23.19
CA LEU A 516 7.18 -3.22 -23.82
C LEU A 516 7.81 -3.06 -25.22
N LYS A 517 8.98 -3.65 -25.42
CA LYS A 517 9.69 -3.61 -26.71
C LYS A 517 8.90 -4.36 -27.79
N GLY A 518 8.89 -3.83 -29.01
CA GLY A 518 8.26 -4.46 -30.18
C GLY A 518 6.72 -4.48 -30.17
N LYS A 519 6.08 -3.74 -29.25
CA LYS A 519 4.62 -3.61 -29.19
C LYS A 519 4.16 -2.29 -29.79
N ASN A 520 2.93 -2.28 -30.33
CA ASN A 520 2.29 -1.06 -30.82
C ASN A 520 2.09 -0.06 -29.67
N THR A 521 2.47 1.20 -29.88
CA THR A 521 2.37 2.28 -28.89
C THR A 521 1.38 3.37 -29.31
N MET A 522 0.75 3.23 -30.48
CA MET A 522 -0.29 4.13 -30.96
C MET A 522 -1.55 3.98 -30.12
N VAL A 523 -2.06 5.10 -29.61
CA VAL A 523 -3.38 5.21 -28.97
C VAL A 523 -4.34 5.83 -29.98
N THR A 524 -5.52 5.25 -30.12
CA THR A 524 -6.60 5.78 -30.97
C THR A 524 -7.83 6.05 -30.12
N VAL A 525 -8.39 7.25 -30.23
CA VAL A 525 -9.56 7.72 -29.50
C VAL A 525 -10.66 8.05 -30.51
N ASN A 526 -11.78 7.35 -30.44
CA ASN A 526 -12.98 7.54 -31.25
C ASN A 526 -14.11 8.05 -30.37
N GLY A 527 -14.51 9.30 -30.52
CA GLY A 527 -15.55 9.94 -29.71
C GLY A 527 -16.81 10.27 -30.49
N LYS A 528 -17.97 10.12 -29.83
CA LYS A 528 -19.28 10.62 -30.25
C LYS A 528 -19.94 11.33 -29.07
N THR A 529 -20.50 12.51 -29.29
CA THR A 529 -21.12 13.31 -28.21
C THR A 529 -22.15 14.28 -28.78
N SER A 530 -23.05 14.75 -27.91
CA SER A 530 -23.93 15.89 -28.15
C SER A 530 -23.29 17.13 -27.56
N PHE A 531 -22.52 17.86 -28.36
CA PHE A 531 -21.87 19.10 -27.96
C PHE A 531 -22.91 20.18 -27.64
N PHE A 532 -22.72 20.90 -26.53
CA PHE A 532 -23.73 21.78 -25.94
C PHE A 532 -25.12 21.14 -25.76
N GLY A 533 -25.15 19.82 -25.56
CA GLY A 533 -26.35 19.03 -25.31
C GLY A 533 -27.11 18.58 -26.57
N THR A 534 -26.89 19.21 -27.73
CA THR A 534 -27.72 18.93 -28.92
C THR A 534 -26.94 18.72 -30.22
N SER A 535 -25.75 19.29 -30.37
CA SER A 535 -25.00 19.26 -31.64
C SER A 535 -24.23 17.94 -31.79
N PRO A 536 -24.58 17.07 -32.76
CA PRO A 536 -23.85 15.82 -32.98
C PRO A 536 -22.39 16.10 -33.35
N THR A 537 -21.47 15.53 -32.58
CA THR A 537 -20.04 15.73 -32.74
C THR A 537 -19.32 14.39 -32.78
N THR A 538 -18.42 14.22 -33.74
CA THR A 538 -17.52 13.08 -33.83
C THR A 538 -16.07 13.54 -33.69
N VAL A 539 -15.23 12.70 -33.07
CA VAL A 539 -13.81 12.98 -32.87
C VAL A 539 -13.01 11.71 -33.19
N LEU A 540 -11.91 11.88 -33.93
CA LEU A 540 -10.86 10.88 -34.10
C LEU A 540 -9.53 11.50 -33.67
N TRP A 541 -8.96 11.00 -32.59
CA TRP A 541 -7.68 11.48 -32.08
C TRP A 541 -6.69 10.33 -31.94
N THR A 542 -5.52 10.47 -32.56
CA THR A 542 -4.44 9.48 -32.50
C THR A 542 -3.15 10.11 -32.02
N PHE A 543 -2.41 9.40 -31.17
CA PHE A 543 -1.06 9.81 -30.76
C PHE A 543 -0.21 8.59 -30.43
N ASP A 544 1.10 8.71 -30.65
CA ASP A 544 2.04 7.66 -30.32
C ASP A 544 2.68 7.94 -28.96
N VAL A 545 2.47 7.03 -28.00
CA VAL A 545 3.06 7.13 -26.65
C VAL A 545 4.59 7.10 -26.75
N ALA A 546 5.19 6.34 -27.66
CA ALA A 546 6.64 6.26 -27.77
C ALA A 546 7.29 7.54 -28.34
N ASN A 547 6.53 8.39 -29.02
CA ASN A 547 7.08 9.53 -29.75
C ASN A 547 7.52 10.68 -28.80
N PRO A 548 8.83 10.99 -28.69
CA PRO A 548 9.35 11.99 -27.75
C PRO A 548 9.02 13.46 -28.12
N HIS A 549 8.45 13.69 -29.29
CA HIS A 549 7.94 14.99 -29.72
C HIS A 549 6.43 15.15 -29.43
N ASP A 550 5.78 14.11 -28.91
CA ASP A 550 4.36 14.10 -28.57
C ASP A 550 3.47 14.45 -29.76
N ALA A 551 3.80 13.89 -30.93
CA ALA A 551 3.04 14.08 -32.15
C ALA A 551 1.65 13.43 -32.05
N PHE A 552 0.64 14.12 -32.57
CA PHE A 552 -0.75 13.68 -32.59
C PHE A 552 -1.47 14.14 -33.87
N SER A 553 -2.58 13.46 -34.21
CA SER A 553 -3.57 13.90 -35.19
C SER A 553 -4.93 13.95 -34.53
N PHE A 554 -5.68 15.03 -34.73
CA PHE A 554 -6.97 15.27 -34.12
C PHE A 554 -7.94 15.76 -35.18
N LYS A 555 -8.94 14.94 -35.47
CA LYS A 555 -10.03 15.26 -36.39
C LYS A 555 -11.32 15.42 -35.61
N ALA A 556 -12.12 16.41 -35.97
CA ALA A 556 -13.48 16.50 -35.47
C ALA A 556 -14.42 17.07 -36.52
N ASN A 557 -15.67 16.65 -36.40
CA ASN A 557 -16.80 17.16 -37.16
C ASN A 557 -17.93 17.48 -36.17
N ILE A 558 -18.38 18.74 -36.15
CA ILE A 558 -19.45 19.27 -35.30
C ILE A 558 -20.57 19.72 -36.23
N ASN A 559 -21.74 19.09 -36.14
CA ASN A 559 -22.88 19.40 -37.01
C ASN A 559 -23.99 20.12 -36.25
N ASN A 560 -24.71 20.99 -36.94
CA ASN A 560 -25.97 21.55 -36.46
C ASN A 560 -25.86 22.20 -35.07
N LEU A 561 -24.86 23.05 -34.87
CA LEU A 561 -24.67 23.79 -33.63
C LEU A 561 -25.45 25.10 -33.67
N ASP A 562 -26.49 25.17 -32.84
CA ASP A 562 -27.19 26.42 -32.54
C ASP A 562 -26.21 27.39 -31.86
N ALA A 563 -25.86 28.46 -32.56
CA ALA A 563 -24.87 29.42 -32.10
C ALA A 563 -25.30 30.11 -30.80
N SER A 564 -26.59 30.15 -30.47
CA SER A 564 -27.07 30.71 -29.21
C SER A 564 -26.60 29.93 -27.99
N ARG A 565 -26.31 28.63 -28.13
CA ARG A 565 -25.79 27.78 -27.05
C ARG A 565 -24.35 28.10 -26.67
N ILE A 566 -23.58 28.65 -27.60
CA ILE A 566 -22.20 29.08 -27.35
C ILE A 566 -22.18 30.22 -26.32
N ASN A 567 -23.28 30.98 -26.19
CA ASN A 567 -23.40 32.07 -25.22
C ASN A 567 -23.13 31.63 -23.78
N ASP A 568 -23.46 30.39 -23.41
CA ASP A 568 -23.16 29.83 -22.08
C ASP A 568 -21.66 29.81 -21.77
N PHE A 569 -20.83 29.77 -22.82
CA PHE A 569 -19.39 29.84 -22.72
C PHE A 569 -18.85 31.25 -22.93
N ILE A 570 -19.30 31.97 -23.97
CA ILE A 570 -18.66 33.23 -24.39
C ILE A 570 -19.19 34.47 -23.68
N ARG A 571 -20.48 34.49 -23.32
CA ARG A 571 -21.16 35.68 -22.77
C ARG A 571 -20.49 36.16 -21.47
N PRO A 572 -20.14 35.28 -20.51
CA PRO A 572 -19.54 35.72 -19.25
C PRO A 572 -18.16 36.40 -19.37
N TYR A 573 -17.44 36.20 -20.49
CA TYR A 573 -16.09 36.73 -20.69
C TYR A 573 -15.96 37.82 -21.74
N LEU A 574 -16.72 37.67 -22.82
CA LEU A 574 -16.57 38.47 -24.01
C LEU A 574 -17.66 39.55 -24.10
N HIS A 575 -18.70 39.47 -23.25
CA HIS A 575 -19.87 40.36 -23.32
C HIS A 575 -20.44 40.40 -24.74
N VAL A 576 -20.53 39.23 -25.35
CA VAL A 576 -20.98 39.01 -26.73
C VAL A 576 -22.10 38.00 -26.70
N SER A 577 -23.05 38.14 -27.62
CA SER A 577 -24.03 37.11 -27.92
C SER A 577 -23.92 36.64 -29.37
N THR A 578 -24.25 35.38 -29.61
CA THR A 578 -24.33 34.75 -30.92
C THR A 578 -25.72 34.19 -31.18
N SER A 579 -26.13 34.17 -32.45
CA SER A 579 -27.38 33.57 -32.92
C SER A 579 -27.22 33.02 -34.34
N GLY A 580 -28.19 32.21 -34.80
CA GLY A 580 -28.11 31.49 -36.07
C GLY A 580 -27.60 30.06 -35.93
N MET A 581 -27.33 29.42 -37.07
CA MET A 581 -26.97 28.00 -37.13
C MET A 581 -25.57 27.82 -37.71
N ILE A 582 -24.71 27.08 -37.02
CA ILE A 582 -23.46 26.57 -37.57
C ILE A 582 -23.74 25.17 -38.10
N ASN A 583 -23.81 25.02 -39.42
CA ASN A 583 -24.25 23.80 -40.06
C ASN A 583 -23.19 22.70 -39.91
N SER A 584 -21.92 23.02 -40.15
CA SER A 584 -20.78 22.12 -39.92
C SER A 584 -19.53 22.89 -39.52
N VAL A 585 -18.74 22.32 -38.61
CA VAL A 585 -17.33 22.67 -38.37
C VAL A 585 -16.50 21.40 -38.51
N ASP A 586 -15.57 21.42 -39.45
CA ASP A 586 -14.68 20.32 -39.79
C ASP A 586 -13.23 20.75 -39.60
N PHE A 587 -12.44 19.96 -38.88
CA PHE A 587 -11.00 20.16 -38.83
C PHE A 587 -10.23 18.85 -38.75
N ASP A 588 -9.07 18.82 -39.40
CA ASP A 588 -8.11 17.71 -39.38
C ASP A 588 -6.73 18.26 -39.02
N PHE A 589 -6.46 18.34 -37.73
CA PHE A 589 -5.22 18.91 -37.24
C PHE A 589 -4.15 17.86 -37.01
N LYS A 590 -2.91 18.21 -37.34
CA LYS A 590 -1.69 17.51 -36.93
C LYS A 590 -0.88 18.43 -36.05
N GLY A 591 -0.45 17.94 -34.89
CA GLY A 591 0.28 18.74 -33.92
C GLY A 591 1.33 17.95 -33.18
N ASN A 592 2.13 18.66 -32.41
CA ASN A 592 3.13 18.11 -31.50
C ASN A 592 3.34 19.10 -30.33
N LYS A 593 4.35 18.88 -29.49
CA LYS A 593 4.63 19.78 -28.34
C LYS A 593 4.97 21.23 -28.71
N TYR A 594 5.24 21.53 -29.99
CA TYR A 594 5.63 22.86 -30.49
C TYR A 594 4.51 23.63 -31.21
N GLY A 595 3.48 22.96 -31.72
CA GLY A 595 2.45 23.64 -32.51
C GLY A 595 1.40 22.71 -33.10
N ILE A 596 0.46 23.29 -33.85
CA ILE A 596 -0.63 22.59 -34.53
C ILE A 596 -0.88 23.22 -35.90
N LYS A 597 -1.18 22.37 -36.89
CA LYS A 597 -1.52 22.80 -38.24
C LYS A 597 -2.55 21.89 -38.90
N GLY A 598 -3.26 22.38 -39.90
CA GLY A 598 -4.15 21.56 -40.73
C GLY A 598 -5.39 22.30 -41.22
N PRO A 599 -6.18 21.68 -42.10
CA PRO A 599 -7.37 22.29 -42.67
C PRO A 599 -8.47 22.48 -41.62
N PHE A 600 -9.18 23.59 -41.77
CA PHE A 600 -10.38 23.95 -41.03
C PHE A 600 -11.43 24.45 -42.02
N LEU A 601 -12.67 23.98 -41.88
CA LEU A 601 -13.81 24.42 -42.68
C LEU A 601 -15.01 24.65 -41.77
N MET A 602 -15.74 25.74 -42.02
CA MET A 602 -16.98 26.05 -41.32
C MET A 602 -18.05 26.51 -42.30
N THR A 603 -19.25 25.99 -42.13
CA THR A 603 -20.45 26.42 -42.86
C THR A 603 -21.51 26.89 -41.86
N ASN A 604 -22.28 27.91 -42.23
CA ASN A 604 -23.28 28.49 -41.34
C ASN A 604 -24.46 29.08 -42.13
N THR A 605 -25.58 29.27 -41.42
CA THR A 605 -26.80 29.90 -41.91
C THR A 605 -27.19 30.99 -40.91
N ASN A 606 -27.30 32.24 -41.37
CA ASN A 606 -27.73 33.39 -40.58
C ASN A 606 -26.94 33.58 -39.27
N LEU A 607 -25.65 33.24 -39.25
CA LEU A 607 -24.79 33.45 -38.08
C LEU A 607 -24.61 34.94 -37.80
N LYS A 608 -24.99 35.37 -36.59
CA LYS A 608 -24.83 36.75 -36.10
C LYS A 608 -24.08 36.76 -34.77
N VAL A 609 -23.36 37.85 -34.52
CA VAL A 609 -22.63 38.13 -33.29
C VAL A 609 -22.94 39.58 -32.92
N GLU A 610 -23.40 39.80 -31.70
CA GLU A 610 -23.79 41.10 -31.16
C GLU A 610 -22.99 41.40 -29.89
N LEU A 611 -22.55 42.65 -29.74
CA LEU A 611 -21.87 43.13 -28.53
C LEU A 611 -22.91 43.58 -27.51
N LEU A 612 -22.79 43.11 -26.26
CA LEU A 612 -23.78 43.34 -25.21
C LEU A 612 -23.47 44.56 -24.32
N ASP A 613 -22.22 45.05 -24.27
CA ASP A 613 -21.86 46.27 -23.51
C ASP A 613 -20.52 46.89 -23.98
N ASP A 614 -20.49 48.20 -24.26
CA ASP A 614 -19.35 48.92 -24.87
C ASP A 614 -18.39 49.53 -23.82
N LYS A 615 -18.74 49.45 -22.52
CA LYS A 615 -18.05 50.20 -21.45
C LYS A 615 -16.83 49.50 -20.82
N ASN A 616 -16.54 48.23 -21.11
CA ASN A 616 -15.44 47.48 -20.46
C ASN A 616 -14.37 46.93 -21.43
N GLN A 617 -13.48 47.83 -21.88
CA GLN A 617 -12.42 47.57 -22.86
C GLN A 617 -11.15 46.83 -22.35
N LYS A 618 -11.27 45.72 -21.61
CA LYS A 618 -10.07 45.03 -21.07
C LYS A 618 -9.62 43.73 -21.77
N LYS A 619 -10.33 43.21 -22.78
CA LYS A 619 -9.83 42.08 -23.60
C LYS A 619 -9.74 42.43 -25.10
N LYS A 620 -8.56 42.87 -25.53
CA LYS A 620 -8.36 43.60 -26.79
C LYS A 620 -8.19 42.78 -28.08
N LYS A 621 -7.92 41.46 -28.04
CA LYS A 621 -7.63 40.68 -29.28
C LYS A 621 -8.86 39.99 -29.89
N PHE A 622 -9.66 39.26 -29.09
CA PHE A 622 -10.83 38.53 -29.60
C PHE A 622 -12.05 39.44 -29.81
N LEU A 623 -12.27 40.45 -28.94
CA LEU A 623 -13.30 41.47 -29.21
C LEU A 623 -12.98 42.29 -30.47
N SER A 624 -11.70 42.65 -30.71
CA SER A 624 -11.29 43.35 -31.94
C SER A 624 -11.52 42.50 -33.19
N PHE A 625 -11.41 41.18 -33.09
CA PHE A 625 -11.78 40.23 -34.14
C PHE A 625 -13.29 40.27 -34.40
N LEU A 626 -14.12 40.17 -33.36
CA LEU A 626 -15.57 40.18 -33.50
C LEU A 626 -16.12 41.53 -34.02
N THR A 627 -15.52 42.67 -33.64
CA THR A 627 -15.86 43.98 -34.20
C THR A 627 -15.56 44.07 -35.71
N ASN A 628 -14.47 43.46 -36.17
CA ASN A 628 -14.13 43.46 -37.60
C ASN A 628 -15.02 42.50 -38.41
N TRP A 629 -15.47 41.40 -37.80
CA TRP A 629 -16.43 40.49 -38.42
C TRP A 629 -17.82 41.11 -38.53
N PHE A 630 -18.29 41.80 -37.48
CA PHE A 630 -19.54 42.57 -37.49
C PHE A 630 -19.62 43.53 -38.69
N ILE A 631 -18.50 44.19 -39.04
CA ILE A 631 -18.41 45.15 -40.15
C ILE A 631 -18.48 44.47 -41.54
N LYS A 632 -18.14 43.18 -41.67
CA LYS A 632 -18.05 42.47 -42.97
C LYS A 632 -19.30 41.68 -43.39
N ASN A 633 -20.31 41.55 -42.53
CA ASN A 633 -21.48 40.70 -42.76
C ASN A 633 -22.52 41.32 -43.71
N ASN A 634 -22.14 41.58 -44.96
CA ASN A 634 -23.08 41.89 -46.04
C ASN A 634 -22.77 41.23 -47.41
N THR A 635 -21.94 40.19 -47.47
CA THR A 635 -21.75 39.42 -48.72
C THR A 635 -21.66 37.91 -48.48
N GLY A 636 -22.57 37.17 -49.12
CA GLY A 636 -22.67 35.70 -49.08
C GLY A 636 -21.56 35.01 -49.86
N ASN A 637 -20.35 35.02 -49.32
CA ASN A 637 -19.22 34.28 -49.91
C ASN A 637 -19.32 32.78 -49.59
N ALA A 638 -18.94 31.95 -50.56
CA ALA A 638 -18.87 30.50 -50.39
C ALA A 638 -17.91 30.11 -49.24
N PRO A 639 -18.16 28.99 -48.54
CA PRO A 639 -17.28 28.52 -47.45
C PRO A 639 -15.85 28.32 -47.96
N LYS A 640 -14.87 28.93 -47.29
CA LYS A 640 -13.45 28.79 -47.64
C LYS A 640 -12.75 27.92 -46.60
N GLN A 641 -12.03 26.89 -47.06
CA GLN A 641 -11.14 26.12 -46.21
C GLN A 641 -9.93 26.98 -45.81
N ILE A 642 -9.58 26.95 -44.52
CA ILE A 642 -8.47 27.68 -43.93
C ILE A 642 -7.42 26.69 -43.47
N ASP A 643 -6.19 26.84 -43.92
CA ASP A 643 -5.06 26.09 -43.38
C ASP A 643 -4.55 26.79 -42.12
N VAL A 644 -4.83 26.18 -40.97
CA VAL A 644 -4.37 26.65 -39.67
C VAL A 644 -2.89 26.36 -39.51
N ASP A 645 -2.15 27.32 -38.97
CA ASP A 645 -0.79 27.15 -38.47
C ASP A 645 -0.62 27.96 -37.19
N TYR A 646 -0.35 27.28 -36.07
CA TYR A 646 -0.23 27.92 -34.76
C TYR A 646 0.92 27.33 -33.95
N THR A 647 1.84 28.21 -33.53
CA THR A 647 2.96 27.88 -32.64
C THR A 647 2.52 27.94 -31.18
N ARG A 648 2.84 26.88 -30.43
CA ARG A 648 2.44 26.67 -29.03
C ARG A 648 3.36 27.41 -28.06
N THR A 649 2.79 27.81 -26.92
CA THR A 649 3.55 28.18 -25.72
C THR A 649 3.59 26.99 -24.75
N GLU A 650 4.79 26.60 -24.28
CA GLU A 650 5.01 25.35 -23.52
C GLU A 650 4.24 25.28 -22.18
N LYS A 651 3.81 26.42 -21.65
CA LYS A 651 3.07 26.54 -20.37
C LYS A 651 1.56 26.24 -20.48
N ARG A 652 1.05 25.85 -21.65
CA ARG A 652 -0.40 25.66 -21.91
C ARG A 652 -0.75 24.19 -22.14
N SER A 653 -2.00 23.76 -22.00
CA SER A 653 -2.39 22.34 -22.18
C SER A 653 -2.55 21.93 -23.65
N LEU A 654 -2.70 20.62 -23.92
CA LEU A 654 -3.09 20.10 -25.25
C LEU A 654 -4.42 20.72 -25.72
N PHE A 655 -5.42 20.78 -24.83
CA PHE A 655 -6.72 21.38 -25.14
C PHE A 655 -6.62 22.86 -25.46
N ASN A 656 -5.72 23.60 -24.81
CA ASN A 656 -5.46 24.98 -25.18
C ASN A 656 -4.87 25.08 -26.60
N LEU A 657 -3.95 24.18 -26.98
CA LEU A 657 -3.41 24.13 -28.34
C LEU A 657 -4.52 23.84 -29.37
N LEU A 658 -5.39 22.86 -29.10
CA LEU A 658 -6.55 22.56 -29.94
C LEU A 658 -7.48 23.78 -30.07
N TRP A 659 -7.82 24.41 -28.95
CA TRP A 659 -8.65 25.62 -28.93
C TRP A 659 -8.03 26.75 -29.75
N ARG A 660 -6.71 26.99 -29.65
CA ARG A 660 -6.03 28.00 -30.47
C ARG A 660 -6.04 27.68 -31.96
N GLY A 661 -5.93 26.40 -32.32
CA GLY A 661 -6.11 25.95 -33.70
C GLY A 661 -7.53 26.25 -34.23
N ILE A 662 -8.55 25.89 -33.45
CA ILE A 662 -9.96 26.18 -33.76
C ILE A 662 -10.19 27.70 -33.87
N GLU A 663 -9.67 28.48 -32.91
CA GLU A 663 -9.76 29.95 -32.93
C GLU A 663 -9.16 30.54 -34.22
N THR A 664 -7.97 30.09 -34.63
CA THR A 664 -7.33 30.54 -35.87
C THR A 664 -8.17 30.18 -37.10
N GLY A 665 -8.71 28.95 -37.17
CA GLY A 665 -9.58 28.51 -38.26
C GLY A 665 -10.87 29.31 -38.36
N LEU A 666 -11.52 29.56 -37.21
CA LEU A 666 -12.70 30.43 -37.12
C LEU A 666 -12.38 31.85 -37.60
N LYS A 667 -11.24 32.41 -37.21
CA LYS A 667 -10.84 33.75 -37.65
C LYS A 667 -10.70 33.86 -39.16
N GLY A 668 -10.00 32.91 -39.76
CA GLY A 668 -9.81 32.86 -41.21
C GLY A 668 -11.13 32.66 -41.96
N SER A 669 -12.03 31.84 -41.43
CA SER A 669 -13.31 31.52 -42.08
C SER A 669 -14.28 32.71 -42.08
N LEU A 670 -14.23 33.53 -41.03
CA LEU A 670 -15.17 34.63 -40.81
C LEU A 670 -14.70 35.96 -41.44
N ILE A 671 -13.39 36.24 -41.49
CA ILE A 671 -12.85 37.55 -41.96
C ILE A 671 -12.01 37.43 -43.23
N GLY A 672 -11.69 36.21 -43.68
CA GLY A 672 -10.68 35.92 -44.70
C GLY A 672 -9.28 35.76 -44.10
N ASP A 673 -8.30 35.36 -44.91
CA ASP A 673 -6.92 35.10 -44.43
C ASP A 673 -6.25 36.36 -43.86
N THR A 674 -6.23 36.48 -42.52
CA THR A 674 -5.59 37.57 -41.78
C THR A 674 -4.13 37.28 -41.40
N SER A 675 -3.58 36.12 -41.77
CA SER A 675 -2.24 35.67 -41.34
C SER A 675 -1.12 36.62 -41.79
N LYS A 676 -1.26 37.23 -42.98
CA LYS A 676 -0.35 38.28 -43.48
C LYS A 676 -0.41 39.56 -42.65
N ILE A 677 -1.61 39.93 -42.18
CA ILE A 677 -1.81 41.16 -41.39
C ILE A 677 -1.25 40.97 -39.98
N GLU A 678 -1.49 39.83 -39.34
CA GLU A 678 -0.97 39.55 -37.99
C GLU A 678 0.56 39.42 -37.95
N LYS A 679 1.18 38.73 -38.92
CA LYS A 679 2.67 38.71 -39.05
C LYS A 679 3.25 40.11 -39.18
N THR A 680 2.63 40.96 -39.99
CA THR A 680 3.07 42.36 -40.18
C THR A 680 2.94 43.17 -38.89
N VAL A 681 1.86 42.96 -38.11
CA VAL A 681 1.64 43.67 -36.84
C VAL A 681 2.60 43.20 -35.75
N ASP A 682 2.91 41.90 -35.68
CA ASP A 682 3.87 41.36 -34.71
C ASP A 682 5.31 41.76 -35.06
N ASP A 683 5.70 41.78 -36.35
CA ASP A 683 6.99 42.34 -36.81
C ASP A 683 7.14 43.83 -36.45
N ILE A 684 6.06 44.61 -36.57
CA ILE A 684 6.03 46.02 -36.18
C ILE A 684 6.17 46.18 -34.67
N LYS A 685 5.53 45.32 -33.86
CA LYS A 685 5.67 45.35 -32.40
C LYS A 685 7.07 44.97 -31.95
N GLU A 686 7.66 43.95 -32.56
CA GLU A 686 9.02 43.50 -32.23
C GLU A 686 10.04 44.59 -32.60
N LYS A 687 9.86 45.27 -33.74
CA LYS A 687 10.62 46.49 -34.08
C LYS A 687 10.43 47.60 -33.03
N LYS A 688 9.19 47.81 -32.57
CA LYS A 688 8.88 48.86 -31.58
C LYS A 688 9.51 48.57 -30.21
N GLU A 689 9.53 47.32 -29.76
CA GLU A 689 10.24 46.93 -28.54
C GLU A 689 11.76 47.06 -28.67
N LYS A 690 12.34 46.62 -29.80
CA LYS A 690 13.77 46.82 -30.10
C LYS A 690 14.16 48.31 -30.10
N ILE A 691 13.30 49.18 -30.63
CA ILE A 691 13.48 50.64 -30.59
C ILE A 691 13.38 51.18 -29.15
N LYS A 692 12.42 50.69 -28.36
CA LYS A 692 12.23 51.10 -26.96
C LYS A 692 13.44 50.72 -26.09
N GLN A 693 13.94 49.50 -26.23
CA GLN A 693 15.16 49.04 -25.56
C GLN A 693 16.40 49.87 -25.97
N LYS A 694 16.52 50.26 -27.25
CA LYS A 694 17.59 51.16 -27.70
C LYS A 694 17.48 52.56 -27.10
N ILE A 695 16.27 53.10 -26.93
CA ILE A 695 16.03 54.40 -26.29
C ILE A 695 16.37 54.34 -24.80
N ASP A 696 15.97 53.28 -24.10
CA ASP A 696 16.23 53.10 -22.68
C ASP A 696 17.72 52.89 -22.39
N ALA A 697 18.43 52.15 -23.25
CA ALA A 697 19.89 52.03 -23.19
C ALA A 697 20.62 53.37 -23.43
N ARG A 698 20.11 54.24 -24.32
CA ARG A 698 20.63 55.60 -24.53
C ARG A 698 20.40 56.51 -23.32
N LYS A 699 19.25 56.40 -22.67
CA LYS A 699 18.94 57.14 -21.43
C LYS A 699 19.85 56.74 -20.27
N GLN A 700 20.12 55.44 -20.11
CA GLN A 700 21.06 54.94 -19.09
C GLN A 700 22.50 55.41 -19.37
N LYS A 701 22.96 55.41 -20.62
CA LYS A 701 24.28 55.95 -21.00
C LYS A 701 24.43 57.45 -20.70
N ASN A 702 23.36 58.23 -20.89
CA ASN A 702 23.36 59.67 -20.58
C ASN A 702 23.27 59.95 -19.08
N GLN A 703 22.60 59.10 -18.28
CA GLN A 703 22.63 59.18 -16.82
C GLN A 703 24.01 58.82 -16.24
N ALA A 704 24.70 57.81 -16.80
CA ALA A 704 26.07 57.48 -16.41
C ALA A 704 27.07 58.61 -16.70
N LYS A 705 26.91 59.35 -17.82
CA LYS A 705 27.71 60.55 -18.10
C LYS A 705 27.44 61.69 -17.12
N LYS A 706 26.19 61.90 -16.68
CA LYS A 706 25.86 62.90 -15.64
C LYS A 706 26.41 62.54 -14.26
N GLY A 707 26.48 61.24 -13.91
CA GLY A 707 27.09 60.78 -12.66
C GLY A 707 28.60 61.03 -12.57
N LEU A 708 29.32 60.94 -13.69
CA LEU A 708 30.76 61.21 -13.77
C LEU A 708 31.11 62.69 -13.58
N PHE A 709 30.27 63.62 -14.01
CA PHE A 709 30.50 65.07 -13.81
C PHE A 709 30.25 65.54 -12.37
N ASN A 710 29.37 64.86 -11.60
CA ASN A 710 29.09 65.22 -10.21
C ASN A 710 30.14 64.71 -9.20
N GLY A 711 31.05 63.81 -9.62
CA GLY A 711 32.12 63.29 -8.78
C GLY A 711 33.40 64.15 -8.75
N LEU A 712 33.51 65.14 -9.64
CA LEU A 712 34.70 65.98 -9.80
C LEU A 712 34.66 67.31 -9.01
N PHE A 713 33.53 67.64 -8.37
CA PHE A 713 33.38 68.87 -7.58
C PHE A 713 32.69 68.60 -6.23
N LYS A 714 33.40 68.00 -5.26
CA LYS A 714 33.09 68.17 -3.84
C LYS A 714 34.37 68.48 -3.06
N LYS A 715 34.52 69.78 -2.78
CA LYS A 715 35.57 70.38 -1.94
C LYS A 715 35.21 70.17 -0.46
N LYS A 716 36.22 69.87 0.36
CA LYS A 716 36.21 69.76 1.83
C LYS A 716 35.75 71.05 2.51
N GLU A 717 35.07 70.92 3.66
CA GLU A 717 35.08 71.82 4.85
C GLU A 717 34.27 71.08 5.97
N THR A 718 34.91 70.50 6.99
CA THR A 718 35.37 71.00 8.32
C THR A 718 34.33 70.92 9.45
N ALA A 719 34.77 70.35 10.58
CA ALA A 719 34.18 70.39 11.93
C ALA A 719 33.96 71.84 12.40
N THR A 720 32.99 72.19 13.24
CA THR A 720 32.76 71.99 14.70
C THR A 720 31.33 72.53 14.98
N ASP A 721 30.53 72.25 16.02
CA ASP A 721 30.69 71.74 17.40
C ASP A 721 29.66 70.64 17.71
#